data_AF-A0A8H3M6D6-F1
#
_entry.id   AF-A0A8H3M6D6-F1
#
_cell.length_a   1.000
_cell.length_b   1.000
_cell.length_c   1.000
_cell.angle_alpha   90.00
_cell.angle_beta   90.00
_cell.angle_gamma   90.00
#
_symmetry.space_group_name_H-M   'P 1'
#
loop_
_entity.id
_entity.type
_entity.pdbx_description
1 polymer ?
#
loop_
_entity_poly.entity_id
_entity_poly.type
_entity_poly.pdbx_seq_one_letter_code
_entity_poly.pdbx_strand_id
1 'polypeptide(L)'
;MLSRLVRHLPNRPDIIEVKYSGRSFSRGGIANLDQKLKARYPGKQFQILLPYENWKPGQWTTNGEDANLFSLLDHYDASQLPPDGGDPERFDNFIIYMRDLPAVSGGCGDTNDCLYQCLKMAYGTYSNMPQSIEKPEYIKDYLNLVRDDPIPIACIEKIERLARSIAINVVGDHTYISKSPAQRRITLTLTNGHYSLALNPDRKHPSFECKRPKKPITYQENEVKDTVEIYNGKEIKPITVQQFQKLKFSKNYSFILAKRQESLEKAYIRIIAERDAFLQETKKLGLPIDISLLDWNIKKTALWLFEKLSVSIPANEPLDALEAQWISKAMMGGIIWAQNNWKGYGRSYDDTSLYPSIQQSALNFPISKGKFQILKDFTNHRGYSHFGIFRASIEKKDTPLFRYNYHNVYTHIDLTRAKALGLQVTLIQDGASNALIYEKETRIRGSVIFGEYVDFLFKIKNQGGIAGQVAKRILNTLWGALCQRKKTYKTLTTSSKSFDFPDGEVLDSIVPIGEEQWRFQFTNPGNPFKGEYPRIAPFLLAHGRKFISEMVQPYVDKVRRIHTDGFILEEDVNSSPLIACAKDAFKTLKALKFEKEGECHVKNANQVHPSFNGPEMYLAEIIEALKGVILAGLQDGYGKESYLIKNHVNYIKKIESANNPEGYICYTAKKLLPNEESYYEKTAKIRAKYSHNPELAFRIIKVYDLYKHIPKETKEAPPRRKLTEDEAEDVLDELLGNKL
;
A
#
# COMPACT_ATOMS: atom_id res chain seq x y z
N MET A 1 -21.16 19.11 67.94
CA MET A 1 -19.97 20.00 67.98
C MET A 1 -19.42 20.06 66.56
N LEU A 2 -19.24 21.25 65.98
CA LEU A 2 -18.73 21.39 64.61
C LEU A 2 -17.27 20.96 64.57
N SER A 3 -16.95 19.94 63.80
CA SER A 3 -15.57 19.49 63.58
C SER A 3 -15.14 19.82 62.15
N ARG A 4 -13.91 20.32 61.99
CA ARG A 4 -13.29 20.61 60.69
C ARG A 4 -11.90 19.97 60.66
N LEU A 5 -11.72 19.01 59.77
CA LEU A 5 -10.43 18.41 59.48
C LEU A 5 -9.87 19.02 58.19
N VAL A 6 -8.64 19.55 58.25
CA VAL A 6 -7.92 20.05 57.07
C VAL A 6 -6.66 19.22 56.92
N ARG A 7 -6.44 18.65 55.74
CA ARG A 7 -5.21 17.90 55.43
C ARG A 7 -4.87 17.97 53.96
N HIS A 8 -3.61 17.78 53.64
CA HIS A 8 -3.18 17.48 52.28
C HIS A 8 -3.46 16.01 51.97
N LEU A 9 -3.81 15.68 50.72
CA LEU A 9 -3.95 14.29 50.32
C LEU A 9 -2.57 13.59 50.32
N PRO A 10 -2.44 12.38 50.89
CA PRO A 10 -1.14 11.74 51.10
C PRO A 10 -0.27 11.60 49.85
N ASN A 11 -0.87 11.28 48.70
CA ASN A 11 -0.17 11.08 47.42
C ASN A 11 -0.34 12.27 46.46
N ARG A 12 -1.09 13.30 46.86
CA ARG A 12 -1.40 14.50 46.05
C ARG A 12 -1.39 15.73 46.96
N PRO A 13 -0.21 16.14 47.46
CA PRO A 13 -0.10 17.24 48.39
C PRO A 13 -0.55 18.59 47.78
N ASP A 14 -0.66 18.68 46.46
CA ASP A 14 -1.25 19.80 45.72
C ASP A 14 -2.76 19.95 45.95
N ILE A 15 -3.43 18.94 46.51
CA ILE A 15 -4.87 18.95 46.82
C ILE A 15 -5.06 19.00 48.34
N ILE A 16 -5.81 20.02 48.79
CA ILE A 16 -6.19 20.19 50.19
C ILE A 16 -7.62 19.66 50.37
N GLU A 17 -7.79 18.74 51.32
CA GLU A 17 -9.09 18.25 51.76
C GLU A 17 -9.54 19.02 53.00
N VAL A 18 -10.76 19.57 52.94
CA VAL A 18 -11.45 20.15 54.09
C VAL A 18 -12.72 19.37 54.34
N LYS A 19 -12.70 18.53 55.38
CA LYS A 19 -13.87 17.75 55.81
C LYS A 19 -14.59 18.44 56.95
N TYR A 20 -15.88 18.67 56.78
CA TYR A 20 -16.78 19.22 57.80
C TYR A 20 -17.66 18.11 58.35
N SER A 21 -17.87 18.06 59.67
CA SER A 21 -18.82 17.12 60.30
C SER A 21 -19.42 17.66 61.60
N GLY A 22 -20.53 17.07 62.05
CA GLY A 22 -21.10 17.33 63.38
C GLY A 22 -22.07 18.52 63.46
N ARG A 23 -22.62 18.94 62.31
CA ARG A 23 -23.73 19.89 62.14
C ARG A 23 -24.62 19.42 60.99
N SER A 24 -25.93 19.64 61.08
CA SER A 24 -26.86 19.45 59.96
C SER A 24 -26.78 20.67 59.02
N PHE A 25 -25.97 20.58 57.97
CA PHE A 25 -25.70 21.65 57.01
C PHE A 25 -26.74 21.65 55.91
N SER A 26 -27.45 22.77 55.69
CA SER A 26 -28.29 22.91 54.49
C SER A 26 -27.44 23.11 53.24
N ARG A 27 -27.99 22.75 52.07
CA ARG A 27 -27.34 23.01 50.75
C ARG A 27 -26.88 24.47 50.61
N GLY A 28 -27.75 25.42 50.94
CA GLY A 28 -27.41 26.86 50.94
C GLY A 28 -26.32 27.24 51.95
N GLY A 29 -26.28 26.57 53.11
CA GLY A 29 -25.21 26.74 54.10
C GLY A 29 -23.86 26.24 53.59
N ILE A 30 -23.83 25.11 52.87
CA ILE A 30 -22.63 24.57 52.24
C ILE A 30 -22.15 25.50 51.12
N ALA A 31 -23.06 25.98 50.26
CA ALA A 31 -22.73 26.95 49.21
C ALA A 31 -22.12 28.24 49.76
N ASN A 32 -22.65 28.77 50.87
CA ASN A 32 -22.10 29.96 51.52
C ASN A 32 -20.69 29.69 52.11
N LEU A 33 -20.46 28.50 52.68
CA LEU A 33 -19.13 28.10 53.14
C LEU A 33 -18.12 27.99 52.00
N ASP A 34 -18.53 27.44 50.85
CA ASP A 34 -17.72 27.40 49.62
C ASP A 34 -17.35 28.81 49.15
N GLN A 35 -18.33 29.73 49.08
CA GLN A 35 -18.07 31.13 48.70
C GLN A 35 -17.10 31.84 49.65
N LYS A 36 -17.20 31.58 50.96
CA LYS A 36 -16.24 32.11 51.95
C LYS A 36 -14.83 31.55 51.75
N LEU A 37 -14.71 30.27 51.39
CA LEU A 37 -13.41 29.65 51.10
C LEU A 37 -12.82 30.20 49.79
N LYS A 38 -13.63 30.35 48.74
CA LYS A 38 -13.23 31.02 47.49
C LYS A 38 -12.68 32.43 47.75
N ALA A 39 -13.39 33.24 48.54
CA ALA A 39 -12.94 34.58 48.90
C ALA A 39 -11.62 34.59 49.69
N ARG A 40 -11.40 33.58 50.54
CA ARG A 40 -10.19 33.45 51.36
C ARG A 40 -8.97 32.94 50.59
N TYR A 41 -9.20 32.09 49.58
CA TYR A 41 -8.14 31.44 48.80
C TYR A 41 -8.33 31.75 47.31
N PRO A 42 -8.09 33.00 46.88
CA PRO A 42 -8.18 33.36 45.47
C PRO A 42 -7.17 32.58 44.64
N GLY A 43 -7.54 32.25 43.39
CA GLY A 43 -6.67 31.51 42.48
C GLY A 43 -6.64 29.99 42.73
N LYS A 44 -7.65 29.44 43.40
CA LYS A 44 -7.85 27.99 43.58
C LYS A 44 -9.16 27.53 42.91
N GLN A 45 -9.24 26.24 42.62
CA GLN A 45 -10.49 25.55 42.29
C GLN A 45 -11.02 24.79 43.50
N PHE A 46 -12.33 24.68 43.59
CA PHE A 46 -13.06 24.06 44.69
C PHE A 46 -14.02 23.00 44.15
N GLN A 47 -14.07 21.84 44.80
CA GLN A 47 -15.03 20.78 44.50
C GLN A 47 -15.70 20.30 45.78
N ILE A 48 -17.02 20.26 45.77
CA ILE A 48 -17.81 19.85 46.93
C ILE A 48 -18.26 18.39 46.73
N LEU A 49 -18.05 17.55 47.73
CA LEU A 49 -18.53 16.17 47.77
C LEU A 49 -19.58 16.02 48.87
N LEU A 50 -20.74 15.52 48.49
CA LEU A 50 -21.87 15.27 49.38
C LEU A 50 -22.01 13.77 49.67
N PRO A 51 -22.32 13.36 50.91
CA PRO A 51 -22.52 11.96 51.26
C PRO A 51 -23.95 11.52 50.88
N TYR A 52 -24.06 10.72 49.82
CA TYR A 52 -25.24 9.89 49.54
C TYR A 52 -24.89 8.45 49.98
N GLU A 53 -25.30 7.40 49.26
CA GLU A 53 -24.78 6.03 49.50
C GLU A 53 -23.24 5.96 49.40
N ASN A 54 -22.68 6.76 48.49
CA ASN A 54 -21.26 6.98 48.33
C ASN A 54 -21.00 8.49 48.22
N TRP A 55 -19.75 8.93 48.32
CA TRP A 55 -19.38 10.33 48.09
C TRP A 55 -19.68 10.73 46.64
N LYS A 56 -20.53 11.74 46.45
CA LYS A 56 -20.91 12.26 45.14
C LYS A 56 -20.29 13.64 44.92
N PRO A 57 -19.40 13.79 43.92
CA PRO A 57 -18.78 15.07 43.62
C PRO A 57 -19.67 15.97 42.77
N GLY A 58 -19.69 17.26 43.07
CA GLY A 58 -20.04 18.30 42.11
C GLY A 58 -18.89 18.59 41.12
N GLN A 59 -19.10 19.56 40.24
CA GLN A 59 -18.07 20.08 39.34
C GLN A 59 -17.06 20.96 40.09
N TRP A 60 -15.85 21.07 39.54
CA TRP A 60 -14.86 22.04 40.01
C TRP A 60 -15.31 23.45 39.65
N THR A 61 -15.23 24.36 40.62
CA THR A 61 -15.62 25.77 40.44
C THR A 61 -14.53 26.71 40.95
N THR A 62 -14.52 27.93 40.45
CA THR A 62 -13.51 28.97 40.72
C THR A 62 -14.13 30.18 41.42
N ASN A 63 -13.29 31.16 41.75
CA ASN A 63 -13.73 32.46 42.23
C ASN A 63 -14.66 33.14 41.21
N GLY A 64 -15.88 33.47 41.62
CA GLY A 64 -16.89 34.10 40.75
C GLY A 64 -17.93 33.13 40.17
N GLU A 65 -17.72 31.82 40.32
CA GLU A 65 -18.70 30.80 39.98
C GLU A 65 -19.49 30.36 41.22
N ASP A 66 -20.79 30.07 41.03
CA ASP A 66 -21.64 29.52 42.07
C ASP A 66 -21.15 28.15 42.54
N ALA A 67 -21.49 27.77 43.77
CA ALA A 67 -21.15 26.47 44.30
C ALA A 67 -21.89 25.37 43.51
N ASN A 68 -21.16 24.41 42.95
CA ASN A 68 -21.77 23.26 42.29
C ASN A 68 -21.95 22.10 43.29
N LEU A 69 -23.19 21.86 43.70
CA LEU A 69 -23.57 20.80 44.62
C LEU A 69 -24.26 19.68 43.83
N PHE A 70 -23.76 18.46 43.94
CA PHE A 70 -24.37 17.30 43.30
C PHE A 70 -25.88 17.21 43.61
N SER A 71 -26.69 16.93 42.58
CA SER A 71 -28.13 16.70 42.66
C SER A 71 -28.48 15.41 41.91
N LEU A 72 -29.40 14.62 42.46
CA LEU A 72 -29.95 13.44 41.78
C LEU A 72 -30.70 13.84 40.49
N LEU A 73 -31.28 15.04 40.45
CA LEU A 73 -31.99 15.56 39.27
C LEU A 73 -31.05 15.88 38.09
N ASP A 74 -29.74 15.98 38.32
CA ASP A 74 -28.76 16.11 37.22
C ASP A 74 -28.62 14.80 36.42
N HIS A 75 -29.14 13.69 36.95
CA HIS A 75 -28.92 12.33 36.41
C HIS A 75 -30.19 11.50 36.24
N TYR A 76 -31.28 11.87 36.91
CA TYR A 76 -32.56 11.16 36.87
C TYR A 76 -33.70 12.12 36.55
N ASP A 77 -34.66 11.66 35.75
CA ASP A 77 -35.93 12.36 35.60
C ASP A 77 -36.66 12.37 36.94
N ALA A 78 -37.37 13.45 37.26
CA ALA A 78 -38.09 13.59 38.52
C ALA A 78 -39.06 12.43 38.80
N SER A 79 -39.63 11.81 37.75
CA SER A 79 -40.52 10.64 37.84
C SER A 79 -39.82 9.33 38.20
N GLN A 80 -38.48 9.30 38.17
CA GLN A 80 -37.66 8.13 38.51
C GLN A 80 -37.10 8.20 39.94
N LEU A 81 -37.34 9.30 40.65
CA LEU A 81 -36.94 9.43 42.05
C LEU A 81 -37.91 8.66 42.96
N PRO A 82 -37.42 7.93 43.98
CA PRO A 82 -38.29 7.28 44.96
C PRO A 82 -39.19 8.31 45.68
N PRO A 83 -40.44 7.95 46.03
CA PRO A 83 -41.36 8.84 46.76
C PRO A 83 -40.78 9.42 48.05
N ASP A 84 -39.87 8.66 48.69
CA ASP A 84 -39.23 8.98 49.97
C ASP A 84 -37.72 9.29 49.82
N GLY A 85 -37.22 9.47 48.58
CA GLY A 85 -35.79 9.41 48.24
C GLY A 85 -35.30 10.50 47.28
N GLY A 86 -35.76 11.74 47.45
CA GLY A 86 -35.26 12.91 46.73
C GLY A 86 -33.88 13.39 47.22
N ASP A 87 -33.42 14.52 46.68
CA ASP A 87 -32.16 15.12 47.14
C ASP A 87 -32.24 15.53 48.61
N PRO A 88 -31.28 15.12 49.46
CA PRO A 88 -31.24 15.57 50.84
C PRO A 88 -31.04 17.08 50.90
N GLU A 89 -31.93 17.75 51.63
CA GLU A 89 -31.83 19.19 51.91
C GLU A 89 -30.70 19.52 52.91
N ARG A 90 -30.31 18.52 53.71
CA ARG A 90 -29.33 18.66 54.78
C ARG A 90 -28.37 17.48 54.85
N PHE A 91 -27.13 17.77 55.24
CA PHE A 91 -26.05 16.79 55.37
C PHE A 91 -25.33 16.96 56.71
N ASP A 92 -24.97 15.86 57.38
CA ASP A 92 -24.25 15.91 58.66
C ASP A 92 -22.73 16.05 58.51
N ASN A 93 -22.25 15.79 57.30
CA ASN A 93 -20.86 15.98 56.90
C ASN A 93 -20.77 16.24 55.38
N PHE A 94 -19.67 16.85 54.95
CA PHE A 94 -19.33 17.03 53.54
C PHE A 94 -17.82 17.29 53.40
N ILE A 95 -17.30 17.19 52.18
CA ILE A 95 -15.89 17.46 51.87
C ILE A 95 -15.81 18.59 50.84
N ILE A 96 -14.85 19.49 51.03
CA ILE A 96 -14.41 20.43 49.99
C ILE A 96 -12.96 20.11 49.66
N TYR A 97 -12.69 19.78 48.40
CA TYR A 97 -11.33 19.73 47.87
C TYR A 97 -10.96 21.08 47.28
N MET A 98 -9.71 21.49 47.51
CA MET A 98 -9.13 22.73 46.96
C MET A 98 -7.82 22.39 46.25
N ARG A 99 -7.61 22.96 45.06
CA ARG A 99 -6.36 22.80 44.29
C ARG A 99 -6.02 24.08 43.52
N ASP A 100 -4.79 24.19 43.04
CA ASP A 100 -4.38 25.29 42.15
C ASP A 100 -5.18 25.35 40.85
N LEU A 101 -5.29 26.54 40.27
CA LEU A 101 -5.85 26.70 38.92
C LEU A 101 -5.03 25.90 37.90
N PRO A 102 -5.68 25.31 36.88
CA PRO A 102 -4.96 24.61 35.84
C PRO A 102 -3.97 25.51 35.10
N ALA A 103 -2.78 24.99 34.82
CA ALA A 103 -1.72 25.76 34.16
C ALA A 103 -2.14 26.26 32.77
N VAL A 104 -1.93 27.55 32.53
CA VAL A 104 -2.19 28.22 31.22
C VAL A 104 -1.04 28.07 30.22
N SER A 105 0.04 27.41 30.64
CA SER A 105 1.24 27.18 29.86
C SER A 105 1.62 25.71 29.91
N GLY A 106 2.13 25.20 28.80
CA GLY A 106 2.58 23.81 28.69
C GLY A 106 4.10 23.70 28.68
N GLY A 107 4.63 22.82 29.52
CA GLY A 107 6.05 22.48 29.64
C GLY A 107 6.23 21.08 30.23
N CYS A 108 7.22 20.33 29.75
CA CYS A 108 7.62 19.06 30.36
C CYS A 108 9.11 18.80 30.10
N GLY A 109 9.78 18.25 31.12
CA GLY A 109 11.23 18.10 31.16
C GLY A 109 11.95 19.44 31.36
N ASP A 110 13.27 19.39 31.41
CA ASP A 110 14.11 20.55 31.73
C ASP A 110 13.98 21.69 30.72
N THR A 111 13.68 21.37 29.46
CA THR A 111 13.59 22.33 28.34
C THR A 111 12.17 22.76 28.00
N ASN A 112 11.15 22.20 28.64
CA ASN A 112 9.74 22.52 28.42
C ASN A 112 9.29 22.47 26.93
N ASP A 113 9.70 21.43 26.21
CA ASP A 113 9.52 21.30 24.75
C ASP A 113 8.30 20.46 24.32
N CYS A 114 7.37 20.15 25.23
CA CYS A 114 6.23 19.28 24.93
C CYS A 114 5.40 19.72 23.70
N LEU A 115 5.18 21.03 23.52
CA LEU A 115 4.50 21.57 22.33
C LEU A 115 5.33 21.34 21.07
N TYR A 116 6.63 21.56 21.12
CA TYR A 116 7.53 21.33 19.99
C TYR A 116 7.54 19.85 19.58
N GLN A 117 7.54 18.92 20.55
CA GLN A 117 7.41 17.50 20.24
C GLN A 117 6.08 17.17 19.55
N CYS A 118 4.97 17.82 19.96
CA CYS A 118 3.69 17.67 19.28
C CYS A 118 3.73 18.20 17.84
N LEU A 119 4.35 19.35 17.60
CA LEU A 119 4.55 19.88 16.24
C LEU A 119 5.40 18.93 15.40
N LYS A 120 6.48 18.41 15.96
CA LYS A 120 7.32 17.40 15.29
C LYS A 120 6.54 16.17 14.87
N MET A 121 5.69 15.64 15.75
CA MET A 121 4.80 14.54 15.40
C MET A 121 3.75 14.95 14.34
N ALA A 122 3.22 16.17 14.41
CA ALA A 122 2.24 16.68 13.46
C ALA A 122 2.79 16.78 12.03
N TYR A 123 4.04 17.16 11.87
CA TYR A 123 4.74 17.21 10.58
C TYR A 123 5.32 15.86 10.13
N GLY A 124 5.27 14.83 11.00
CA GLY A 124 5.75 13.48 10.71
C GLY A 124 7.26 13.33 10.93
N THR A 125 8.09 14.06 10.18
CA THR A 125 9.55 14.08 10.35
C THR A 125 10.14 15.49 10.31
N TYR A 126 11.42 15.61 10.71
CA TYR A 126 12.16 16.88 10.69
C TYR A 126 12.18 17.54 9.30
N SER A 127 12.23 16.73 8.23
CA SER A 127 12.42 17.22 6.86
C SER A 127 11.24 18.05 6.32
N ASN A 128 10.07 17.92 6.92
CA ASN A 128 8.84 18.59 6.48
C ASN A 128 8.40 19.73 7.41
N MET A 129 9.17 20.00 8.46
CA MET A 129 8.89 21.11 9.37
C MET A 129 9.37 22.43 8.73
N PRO A 130 8.58 23.52 8.80
CA PRO A 130 9.03 24.82 8.31
C PRO A 130 10.33 25.24 9.00
N GLN A 131 11.27 25.78 8.23
CA GLN A 131 12.58 26.24 8.74
C GLN A 131 12.44 27.23 9.92
N SER A 132 11.36 28.02 9.94
CA SER A 132 11.04 28.97 11.01
C SER A 132 10.71 28.31 12.36
N ILE A 133 10.35 27.03 12.38
CA ILE A 133 10.03 26.28 13.60
C ILE A 133 10.83 24.97 13.71
N GLU A 134 11.87 24.79 12.89
CA GLU A 134 12.66 23.56 12.80
C GLU A 134 13.35 23.19 14.12
N LYS A 135 13.59 24.17 14.98
CA LYS A 135 14.21 23.99 16.29
C LYS A 135 13.34 24.61 17.38
N PRO A 136 13.29 24.00 18.58
CA PRO A 136 12.53 24.55 19.69
C PRO A 136 13.02 25.96 20.08
N GLU A 137 14.34 26.21 19.98
CA GLU A 137 14.96 27.51 20.25
C GLU A 137 14.32 28.63 19.40
N TYR A 138 14.09 28.38 18.11
CA TYR A 138 13.50 29.38 17.21
C TYR A 138 12.07 29.77 17.62
N ILE A 139 11.31 28.82 18.18
CA ILE A 139 9.97 29.10 18.71
C ILE A 139 10.09 29.94 19.99
N LYS A 140 10.99 29.58 20.91
CA LYS A 140 11.18 30.31 22.18
C LYS A 140 11.63 31.75 21.92
N ASP A 141 12.63 31.93 21.06
CA ASP A 141 13.18 33.23 20.67
C ASP A 141 12.08 34.12 20.05
N TYR A 142 11.30 33.58 19.11
CA TYR A 142 10.21 34.33 18.47
C TYR A 142 9.11 34.75 19.46
N LEU A 143 8.91 33.98 20.53
CA LEU A 143 7.93 34.28 21.57
C LEU A 143 8.50 35.18 22.69
N ASN A 144 9.79 35.54 22.62
CA ASN A 144 10.54 36.21 23.69
C ASN A 144 10.48 35.43 25.02
N LEU A 145 10.63 34.11 24.94
CA LEU A 145 10.70 33.20 26.08
C LEU A 145 12.14 32.72 26.29
N VAL A 146 12.54 32.53 27.54
CA VAL A 146 13.80 31.86 27.86
C VAL A 146 13.67 30.39 27.48
N ARG A 147 14.81 29.71 27.22
CA ARG A 147 14.84 28.34 26.71
C ARG A 147 13.97 27.37 27.51
N ASP A 148 13.98 27.54 28.82
CA ASP A 148 13.40 26.63 29.79
C ASP A 148 11.98 27.07 30.20
N ASP A 149 11.42 28.14 29.61
CA ASP A 149 10.08 28.62 29.94
C ASP A 149 9.00 27.71 29.34
N PRO A 150 7.88 27.41 30.03
CA PRO A 150 6.74 26.75 29.41
C PRO A 150 6.05 27.67 28.39
N ILE A 151 5.42 27.10 27.36
CA ILE A 151 4.78 27.87 26.29
C ILE A 151 3.31 28.19 26.65
N PRO A 152 2.91 29.47 26.78
CA PRO A 152 1.53 29.84 27.07
C PRO A 152 0.57 29.50 25.93
N ILE A 153 -0.67 29.14 26.26
CA ILE A 153 -1.75 28.94 25.26
C ILE A 153 -2.05 30.22 24.47
N ALA A 154 -1.85 31.40 25.07
CA ALA A 154 -2.00 32.69 24.40
C ALA A 154 -1.00 32.89 23.24
N CYS A 155 0.09 32.11 23.19
CA CYS A 155 1.08 32.18 22.13
C CYS A 155 0.76 31.30 20.91
N ILE A 156 -0.28 30.45 20.95
CA ILE A 156 -0.59 29.51 19.86
C ILE A 156 -0.79 30.25 18.53
N GLU A 157 -1.54 31.35 18.51
CA GLU A 157 -1.78 32.14 17.28
C GLU A 157 -0.47 32.69 16.67
N LYS A 158 0.50 33.06 17.52
CA LYS A 158 1.83 33.52 17.08
C LYS A 158 2.61 32.38 16.44
N ILE A 159 2.55 31.19 17.02
CA ILE A 159 3.20 29.97 16.48
C ILE A 159 2.58 29.60 15.13
N GLU A 160 1.25 29.67 14.99
CA GLU A 160 0.57 29.44 13.71
C GLU A 160 1.04 30.43 12.64
N ARG A 161 1.18 31.72 13.00
CA ARG A 161 1.75 32.75 12.11
C ARG A 161 3.21 32.49 11.74
N LEU A 162 4.02 31.99 12.67
CA LEU A 162 5.42 31.64 12.44
C LEU A 162 5.55 30.44 11.49
N ALA A 163 4.70 29.42 11.67
CA ALA A 163 4.71 28.21 10.86
C ALA A 163 4.03 28.36 9.50
N ARG A 164 3.03 29.24 9.39
CA ARG A 164 2.18 29.56 8.21
C ARG A 164 1.42 28.39 7.57
N SER A 165 1.65 27.17 8.03
CA SER A 165 1.28 25.94 7.35
C SER A 165 0.45 24.98 8.20
N ILE A 166 0.16 25.35 9.45
CA ILE A 166 -0.60 24.53 10.40
C ILE A 166 -1.65 25.36 11.16
N ALA A 167 -2.76 24.72 11.46
CA ALA A 167 -3.80 25.17 12.38
C ALA A 167 -3.77 24.29 13.64
N ILE A 168 -3.79 24.90 14.82
CA ILE A 168 -3.63 24.25 16.11
C ILE A 168 -4.86 24.57 16.97
N ASN A 169 -5.68 23.57 17.24
CA ASN A 169 -6.67 23.67 18.30
C ASN A 169 -6.06 23.19 19.62
N VAL A 170 -6.52 23.72 20.75
CA VAL A 170 -6.18 23.25 22.09
C VAL A 170 -7.47 22.95 22.84
N VAL A 171 -7.50 21.82 23.56
CA VAL A 171 -8.58 21.38 24.45
C VAL A 171 -7.98 20.90 25.79
N GLY A 172 -8.82 20.58 26.77
CA GLY A 172 -8.39 20.10 28.08
C GLY A 172 -8.76 21.12 29.16
N ASP A 173 -7.79 21.49 29.99
CA ASP A 173 -8.00 22.48 31.04
C ASP A 173 -8.30 23.88 30.48
N HIS A 174 -7.82 24.15 29.27
CA HIS A 174 -8.03 25.38 28.52
C HIS A 174 -8.40 25.06 27.07
N THR A 175 -9.14 25.96 26.43
CA THR A 175 -9.56 25.79 25.03
C THR A 175 -9.07 26.94 24.15
N TYR A 176 -8.55 26.60 22.97
CA TYR A 176 -8.24 27.53 21.89
C TYR A 176 -8.71 26.93 20.56
N ILE A 177 -9.45 27.71 19.77
CA ILE A 177 -9.92 27.30 18.45
C ILE A 177 -9.18 28.14 17.42
N SER A 178 -8.43 27.47 16.55
CA SER A 178 -7.67 28.12 15.50
C SER A 178 -8.56 28.78 14.45
N LYS A 179 -8.19 30.00 14.06
CA LYS A 179 -8.75 30.72 12.91
C LYS A 179 -7.89 30.61 11.65
N SER A 180 -6.79 29.84 11.71
CA SER A 180 -5.86 29.67 10.59
C SER A 180 -6.54 28.94 9.42
N PRO A 181 -6.36 29.41 8.17
CA PRO A 181 -6.87 28.74 6.97
C PRO A 181 -5.96 27.58 6.52
N ALA A 182 -4.93 27.24 7.29
CA ALA A 182 -4.00 26.17 6.96
C ALA A 182 -4.71 24.82 6.77
N GLN A 183 -4.28 24.08 5.75
CA GLN A 183 -4.83 22.76 5.42
C GLN A 183 -4.41 21.68 6.42
N ARG A 184 -3.21 21.79 7.01
CA ARG A 184 -2.80 20.92 8.11
C ARG A 184 -3.46 21.40 9.39
N ARG A 185 -4.09 20.48 10.13
CA ARG A 185 -4.80 20.79 11.37
C ARG A 185 -4.48 19.74 12.43
N ILE A 186 -4.15 20.19 13.63
CA ILE A 186 -3.98 19.34 14.79
C ILE A 186 -4.82 19.84 15.96
N THR A 187 -5.12 18.93 16.87
CA THR A 187 -5.68 19.25 18.17
C THR A 187 -4.67 18.82 19.22
N LEU A 188 -4.33 19.74 20.12
CA LEU A 188 -3.51 19.48 21.30
C LEU A 188 -4.40 19.43 22.53
N THR A 189 -4.02 18.61 23.50
CA THR A 189 -4.56 18.65 24.85
C THR A 189 -3.57 19.38 25.74
N LEU A 190 -4.00 20.46 26.40
CA LEU A 190 -3.27 21.11 27.49
C LEU A 190 -3.90 20.69 28.81
N THR A 191 -3.23 19.79 29.51
CA THR A 191 -3.69 19.29 30.83
C THR A 191 -2.53 19.22 31.79
N ASN A 192 -2.73 19.68 33.03
CA ASN A 192 -1.70 19.69 34.08
C ASN A 192 -0.38 20.34 33.61
N GLY A 193 -0.48 21.39 32.80
CA GLY A 193 0.70 22.08 32.27
C GLY A 193 1.49 21.29 31.23
N HIS A 194 0.90 20.31 30.55
CA HIS A 194 1.56 19.55 29.48
C HIS A 194 0.75 19.59 28.18
N TYR A 195 1.41 19.93 27.06
CA TYR A 195 0.84 19.73 25.74
C TYR A 195 1.06 18.29 25.28
N SER A 196 -0.01 17.66 24.83
CA SER A 196 0.02 16.37 24.16
C SER A 196 -0.83 16.41 22.90
N LEU A 197 -0.54 15.55 21.94
CA LEU A 197 -1.31 15.45 20.70
C LEU A 197 -2.60 14.65 20.94
N ALA A 198 -3.75 15.24 20.64
CA ALA A 198 -5.01 14.52 20.66
C ALA A 198 -5.18 13.70 19.36
N LEU A 199 -5.71 12.49 19.49
CA LEU A 199 -6.11 11.69 18.34
C LEU A 199 -7.31 12.35 17.65
N ASN A 200 -7.35 12.31 16.33
CA ASN A 200 -8.48 12.82 15.56
C ASN A 200 -9.61 11.78 15.60
N PRO A 201 -10.71 11.99 16.34
CA PRO A 201 -11.74 10.97 16.55
C PRO A 201 -12.42 10.52 15.24
N ASP A 202 -12.41 11.37 14.22
CA ASP A 202 -13.03 11.10 12.92
C ASP A 202 -12.12 10.28 11.99
N ARG A 203 -10.84 10.11 12.35
CA ARG A 203 -9.90 9.29 11.58
C ARG A 203 -9.95 7.85 12.01
N LYS A 204 -9.66 6.97 11.05
CA LYS A 204 -9.45 5.55 11.37
C LYS A 204 -8.12 5.44 12.11
N HIS A 205 -8.20 4.93 13.33
CA HIS A 205 -7.07 4.57 14.18
C HIS A 205 -7.03 3.06 14.36
N PRO A 206 -6.59 2.31 13.34
CA PRO A 206 -6.70 0.87 13.41
C PRO A 206 -5.66 0.39 14.41
N SER A 207 -6.11 -0.30 15.46
CA SER A 207 -5.23 -0.97 16.41
C SER A 207 -4.61 -2.21 15.74
N PHE A 208 -3.72 -1.99 14.79
CA PHE A 208 -3.02 -3.04 14.07
C PHE A 208 -1.87 -3.63 14.90
N GLU A 209 -1.31 -2.83 15.80
CA GLU A 209 -0.13 -3.18 16.56
C GLU A 209 -0.49 -4.24 17.61
N CYS A 210 0.01 -5.46 17.37
CA CYS A 210 -0.13 -6.54 18.32
C CYS A 210 0.78 -6.29 19.52
N LYS A 211 0.25 -6.45 20.75
CA LYS A 211 1.07 -6.39 21.99
C LYS A 211 2.25 -7.38 21.96
N ARG A 212 2.11 -8.48 21.21
CA ARG A 212 3.14 -9.49 20.96
C ARG A 212 3.09 -9.91 19.50
N PRO A 213 4.23 -10.06 18.81
CA PRO A 213 4.25 -10.43 17.40
C PRO A 213 3.66 -11.82 17.17
N LYS A 214 2.82 -11.95 16.14
CA LYS A 214 2.30 -13.26 15.72
C LYS A 214 3.42 -14.10 15.11
N LYS A 215 3.35 -15.42 15.30
CA LYS A 215 4.32 -16.34 14.70
C LYS A 215 4.03 -16.47 13.20
N PRO A 216 5.02 -16.24 12.32
CA PRO A 216 4.81 -16.44 10.90
C PRO A 216 4.68 -17.92 10.57
N ILE A 217 3.79 -18.25 9.65
CA ILE A 217 3.67 -19.55 8.99
C ILE A 217 3.67 -19.29 7.50
N THR A 218 4.60 -19.91 6.78
CA THR A 218 4.60 -19.87 5.32
C THR A 218 3.74 -20.98 4.75
N TYR A 219 3.02 -20.73 3.67
CA TYR A 219 2.15 -21.73 3.07
C TYR A 219 2.17 -21.72 1.54
N GLN A 220 1.77 -22.85 0.96
CA GLN A 220 1.56 -23.04 -0.47
C GLN A 220 0.28 -23.86 -0.67
N GLU A 221 -0.60 -23.39 -1.54
CA GLU A 221 -1.85 -24.08 -1.88
C GLU A 221 -1.59 -25.07 -3.02
N ASN A 222 -2.07 -26.30 -2.87
CA ASN A 222 -2.08 -27.31 -3.92
C ASN A 222 -3.50 -27.44 -4.48
N GLU A 223 -3.76 -26.69 -5.56
CA GLU A 223 -5.09 -26.61 -6.18
C GLU A 223 -5.60 -27.97 -6.70
N VAL A 224 -4.70 -28.91 -7.01
CA VAL A 224 -5.07 -30.24 -7.53
C VAL A 224 -5.48 -31.20 -6.42
N LYS A 225 -4.88 -31.07 -5.23
CA LYS A 225 -5.10 -32.00 -4.10
C LYS A 225 -6.04 -31.45 -3.02
N ASP A 226 -6.56 -30.23 -3.17
CA ASP A 226 -7.34 -29.49 -2.17
C ASP A 226 -6.67 -29.46 -0.77
N THR A 227 -5.33 -29.41 -0.77
CA THR A 227 -4.50 -29.33 0.43
C THR A 227 -3.64 -28.07 0.45
N VAL A 228 -3.27 -27.65 1.65
CA VAL A 228 -2.36 -26.54 1.89
C VAL A 228 -1.16 -27.08 2.67
N GLU A 229 0.03 -26.91 2.11
CA GLU A 229 1.26 -27.21 2.83
C GLU A 229 1.67 -25.97 3.64
N ILE A 230 1.93 -26.17 4.93
CA ILE A 230 2.32 -25.09 5.85
C ILE A 230 3.67 -25.40 6.49
N TYR A 231 4.46 -24.36 6.76
CA TYR A 231 5.75 -24.45 7.44
C TYR A 231 5.84 -23.39 8.54
N ASN A 232 6.17 -23.85 9.75
CA ASN A 232 6.22 -23.01 10.97
C ASN A 232 7.66 -22.64 11.40
N GLY A 233 8.66 -22.90 10.55
CA GLY A 233 10.08 -22.76 10.90
C GLY A 233 10.73 -24.03 11.45
N LYS A 234 9.99 -25.14 11.58
CA LYS A 234 10.51 -26.44 12.04
C LYS A 234 10.16 -27.58 11.11
N GLU A 235 8.88 -27.75 10.80
CA GLU A 235 8.37 -28.87 10.01
C GLU A 235 7.38 -28.40 8.95
N ILE A 236 7.33 -29.10 7.81
CA ILE A 236 6.29 -28.97 6.81
C ILE A 236 5.16 -29.92 7.16
N LYS A 237 3.93 -29.40 7.19
CA LYS A 237 2.73 -30.19 7.46
C LYS A 237 1.65 -29.91 6.40
N PRO A 238 1.08 -30.93 5.76
CA PRO A 238 -0.11 -30.75 4.93
C PRO A 238 -1.37 -30.62 5.82
N ILE A 239 -2.27 -29.72 5.46
CA ILE A 239 -3.58 -29.54 6.08
C ILE A 239 -4.66 -29.39 5.01
N THR A 240 -5.92 -29.62 5.35
CA THR A 240 -7.03 -29.40 4.40
C THR A 240 -7.33 -27.91 4.26
N VAL A 241 -7.90 -27.49 3.12
CA VAL A 241 -8.31 -26.08 2.92
C VAL A 241 -9.30 -25.62 4.00
N GLN A 242 -10.21 -26.49 4.47
CA GLN A 242 -11.13 -26.16 5.57
C GLN A 242 -10.40 -25.91 6.89
N GLN A 243 -9.41 -26.74 7.23
CA GLN A 243 -8.57 -26.53 8.42
C GLN A 243 -7.78 -25.23 8.30
N PHE A 244 -7.20 -24.96 7.12
CA PHE A 244 -6.49 -23.73 6.85
C PHE A 244 -7.38 -22.50 7.03
N GLN A 245 -8.61 -22.52 6.51
CA GLN A 245 -9.56 -21.42 6.68
C GLN A 245 -9.86 -21.14 8.16
N LYS A 246 -10.05 -22.17 8.99
CA LYS A 246 -10.23 -22.01 10.45
C LYS A 246 -8.98 -21.42 11.11
N LEU A 247 -7.80 -21.93 10.75
CA LEU A 247 -6.52 -21.50 11.31
C LEU A 247 -6.15 -20.06 10.92
N LYS A 248 -6.53 -19.60 9.72
CA LYS A 248 -6.24 -18.26 9.20
C LYS A 248 -6.79 -17.13 10.07
N PHE A 249 -7.81 -17.41 10.89
CA PHE A 249 -8.40 -16.47 11.85
C PHE A 249 -7.80 -16.57 13.26
N SER A 250 -6.80 -17.43 13.47
CA SER A 250 -6.10 -17.57 14.74
C SER A 250 -5.40 -16.27 15.15
N LYS A 251 -5.47 -15.95 16.45
CA LYS A 251 -4.77 -14.78 17.02
C LYS A 251 -3.26 -14.99 17.16
N ASN A 252 -2.77 -16.23 17.04
CA ASN A 252 -1.38 -16.58 17.35
C ASN A 252 -0.45 -16.60 16.13
N TYR A 253 -1.02 -16.76 14.93
CA TYR A 253 -0.27 -17.02 13.71
C TYR A 253 -0.61 -16.01 12.61
N SER A 254 0.39 -15.69 11.79
CA SER A 254 0.23 -14.97 10.54
C SER A 254 0.63 -15.87 9.39
N PHE A 255 -0.23 -16.02 8.39
CA PHE A 255 0.03 -16.89 7.24
C PHE A 255 0.53 -16.08 6.05
N ILE A 256 1.71 -16.43 5.52
CA ILE A 256 2.37 -15.75 4.40
C ILE A 256 2.55 -16.74 3.24
N LEU A 257 2.07 -16.36 2.05
CA LEU A 257 2.18 -17.20 0.86
C LEU A 257 3.63 -17.26 0.37
N ALA A 258 4.13 -18.46 0.04
CA ALA A 258 5.41 -18.63 -0.66
C ALA A 258 5.31 -18.13 -2.11
N LYS A 259 6.39 -17.55 -2.64
CA LYS A 259 6.40 -17.09 -4.04
C LYS A 259 6.36 -18.29 -4.99
N ARG A 260 5.91 -18.07 -6.24
CA ARG A 260 6.00 -19.10 -7.28
C ARG A 260 7.46 -19.56 -7.42
N GLN A 261 7.69 -20.87 -7.38
CA GLN A 261 9.02 -21.53 -7.40
C GLN A 261 9.88 -21.36 -6.13
N GLU A 262 9.34 -20.79 -5.05
CA GLU A 262 10.02 -20.69 -3.74
C GLU A 262 9.55 -21.82 -2.81
N SER A 263 10.47 -22.53 -2.15
CA SER A 263 10.08 -23.50 -1.11
C SER A 263 9.57 -22.79 0.14
N LEU A 264 8.79 -23.49 0.97
CA LEU A 264 8.25 -22.92 2.20
C LEU A 264 9.35 -22.42 3.16
N GLU A 265 10.46 -23.16 3.27
CA GLU A 265 11.61 -22.78 4.11
C GLU A 265 12.32 -21.54 3.57
N LYS A 266 12.51 -21.45 2.25
CA LYS A 266 13.09 -20.25 1.61
C LYS A 266 12.18 -19.05 1.83
N ALA A 267 10.87 -19.22 1.72
CA ALA A 267 9.91 -18.17 2.02
C ALA A 267 9.99 -17.73 3.48
N TYR A 268 10.17 -18.68 4.41
CA TYR A 268 10.29 -18.39 5.84
C TYR A 268 11.55 -17.60 6.15
N ILE A 269 12.72 -18.03 5.63
CA ILE A 269 13.98 -17.30 5.77
C ILE A 269 13.85 -15.90 5.19
N ARG A 270 13.24 -15.77 4.00
CA ARG A 270 13.04 -14.50 3.33
C ARG A 270 12.22 -13.52 4.17
N ILE A 271 11.09 -13.93 4.74
CA ILE A 271 10.24 -13.00 5.50
C ILE A 271 10.92 -12.50 6.78
N ILE A 272 11.74 -13.32 7.44
CA ILE A 272 12.53 -12.90 8.60
C ILE A 272 13.58 -11.87 8.16
N ALA A 273 14.33 -12.16 7.10
CA ALA A 273 15.31 -11.22 6.54
C ALA A 273 14.66 -9.90 6.08
N GLU A 274 13.47 -9.96 5.46
CA GLU A 274 12.68 -8.80 5.07
C GLU A 274 12.29 -7.93 6.27
N ARG A 275 11.83 -8.55 7.38
CA ARG A 275 11.50 -7.85 8.62
C ARG A 275 12.73 -7.17 9.20
N ASP A 276 13.81 -7.91 9.40
CA ASP A 276 14.99 -7.42 10.12
C ASP A 276 15.69 -6.28 9.35
N ALA A 277 15.86 -6.43 8.03
CA ALA A 277 16.43 -5.39 7.18
C ALA A 277 15.58 -4.11 7.19
N PHE A 278 14.26 -4.23 7.07
CA PHE A 278 13.37 -3.06 7.08
C PHE A 278 13.34 -2.37 8.45
N LEU A 279 13.29 -3.13 9.55
CA LEU A 279 13.37 -2.59 10.90
C LEU A 279 14.69 -1.84 11.13
N GLN A 280 15.81 -2.38 10.65
CA GLN A 280 17.11 -1.75 10.80
C GLN A 280 17.20 -0.43 10.04
N GLU A 281 16.73 -0.37 8.78
CA GLU A 281 16.75 0.88 8.01
C GLU A 281 15.81 1.94 8.57
N THR A 282 14.61 1.53 9.00
CA THR A 282 13.62 2.46 9.57
C THR A 282 14.06 3.02 10.93
N LYS A 283 14.79 2.23 11.75
CA LYS A 283 15.47 2.72 12.97
C LYS A 283 16.45 3.86 12.69
N LYS A 284 17.25 3.78 11.62
CA LYS A 284 18.20 4.84 11.25
C LYS A 284 17.51 6.16 10.89
N LEU A 285 16.25 6.09 10.45
CA LEU A 285 15.42 7.25 10.14
C LEU A 285 14.61 7.77 11.33
N GLY A 286 14.81 7.21 12.53
CA GLY A 286 14.14 7.65 13.76
C GLY A 286 12.71 7.14 13.93
N LEU A 287 12.25 6.22 13.08
CA LEU A 287 10.92 5.61 13.17
C LEU A 287 11.03 4.08 13.02
N PRO A 288 11.32 3.32 14.10
CA PRO A 288 11.43 1.87 14.01
C PRO A 288 10.11 1.21 13.58
N ILE A 289 10.14 0.40 12.50
CA ILE A 289 8.95 -0.33 12.03
C ILE A 289 9.22 -1.83 12.06
N ASP A 290 8.58 -2.53 12.99
CA ASP A 290 8.60 -3.99 13.04
C ASP A 290 7.32 -4.58 12.42
N ILE A 291 7.45 -5.14 11.21
CA ILE A 291 6.33 -5.70 10.45
C ILE A 291 5.68 -6.89 11.18
N SER A 292 6.40 -7.57 12.07
CA SER A 292 5.86 -8.69 12.86
C SER A 292 4.81 -8.25 13.89
N LEU A 293 4.86 -6.99 14.34
CA LEU A 293 3.84 -6.37 15.18
C LEU A 293 2.59 -5.98 14.37
N LEU A 294 2.68 -5.99 13.04
CA LEU A 294 1.63 -5.60 12.10
C LEU A 294 1.12 -6.82 11.32
N ASP A 295 1.06 -7.98 11.99
CA ASP A 295 0.62 -9.26 11.45
C ASP A 295 1.40 -9.74 10.21
N TRP A 296 2.65 -9.31 10.02
CA TRP A 296 3.43 -9.61 8.81
C TRP A 296 2.76 -9.12 7.53
N ASN A 297 1.87 -8.12 7.62
CA ASN A 297 0.97 -7.72 6.56
C ASN A 297 1.34 -6.34 5.99
N ILE A 298 1.87 -6.34 4.77
CA ILE A 298 2.28 -5.11 4.05
C ILE A 298 1.18 -4.05 4.01
N LYS A 299 -0.10 -4.44 3.82
CA LYS A 299 -1.21 -3.49 3.78
C LYS A 299 -1.47 -2.85 5.16
N LYS A 300 -1.43 -3.64 6.23
CA LYS A 300 -1.54 -3.10 7.60
C LYS A 300 -0.37 -2.19 7.91
N THR A 301 0.84 -2.56 7.51
CA THR A 301 2.03 -1.72 7.66
C THR A 301 1.89 -0.39 6.92
N ALA A 302 1.40 -0.41 5.67
CA ALA A 302 1.13 0.81 4.91
C ALA A 302 0.12 1.74 5.60
N LEU A 303 -1.00 1.19 6.08
CA LEU A 303 -2.04 1.97 6.76
C LEU A 303 -1.58 2.52 8.11
N TRP A 304 -0.89 1.71 8.92
CA TRP A 304 -0.31 2.14 10.20
C TRP A 304 0.71 3.25 10.00
N LEU A 305 1.63 3.07 9.04
CA LEU A 305 2.66 4.07 8.75
C LEU A 305 2.03 5.36 8.24
N PHE A 306 1.05 5.26 7.35
CA PHE A 306 0.31 6.43 6.86
C PHE A 306 -0.38 7.17 8.01
N GLU A 307 -1.06 6.47 8.93
CA GLU A 307 -1.68 7.08 10.11
C GLU A 307 -0.65 7.86 10.95
N LYS A 308 0.52 7.26 11.24
CA LYS A 308 1.60 7.90 12.02
C LYS A 308 2.18 9.15 11.33
N LEU A 309 2.31 9.13 10.01
CA LEU A 309 2.91 10.23 9.24
C LEU A 309 1.90 11.29 8.78
N SER A 310 0.59 11.05 8.94
CA SER A 310 -0.47 11.94 8.47
C SER A 310 -1.30 12.54 9.60
N VAL A 311 -0.81 12.54 10.84
CA VAL A 311 -1.54 13.04 12.02
C VAL A 311 -2.22 14.40 11.80
N SER A 312 -1.55 15.32 11.12
CA SER A 312 -2.04 16.68 10.85
C SER A 312 -3.01 16.79 9.66
N ILE A 313 -3.39 15.67 9.05
CA ILE A 313 -4.33 15.62 7.93
C ILE A 313 -5.75 15.49 8.49
N PRO A 314 -6.69 16.36 8.07
CA PRO A 314 -8.07 16.26 8.49
C PRO A 314 -8.69 14.93 8.04
N ALA A 315 -9.65 14.43 8.83
CA ALA A 315 -10.43 13.28 8.43
C ALA A 315 -11.21 13.58 7.15
N ASN A 316 -11.35 12.56 6.31
CA ASN A 316 -12.25 12.62 5.16
C ASN A 316 -13.69 12.60 5.68
N GLU A 317 -14.53 13.54 5.23
CA GLU A 317 -15.94 13.57 5.65
C GLU A 317 -16.64 12.25 5.30
N PRO A 318 -17.68 11.84 6.05
CA PRO A 318 -18.49 10.67 5.70
C PRO A 318 -18.95 10.73 4.24
N LEU A 319 -18.92 9.59 3.54
CA LEU A 319 -19.47 9.49 2.19
C LEU A 319 -20.97 9.24 2.27
N ASP A 320 -21.75 10.03 1.54
CA ASP A 320 -23.14 9.65 1.26
C ASP A 320 -23.21 8.57 0.16
N ALA A 321 -24.31 7.82 0.15
CA ALA A 321 -24.50 6.70 -0.76
C ALA A 321 -24.44 7.09 -2.24
N LEU A 322 -24.99 8.26 -2.61
CA LEU A 322 -25.04 8.71 -4.01
C LEU A 322 -23.65 9.14 -4.49
N GLU A 323 -22.93 9.92 -3.70
CA GLU A 323 -21.54 10.29 -3.93
C GLU A 323 -20.67 9.03 -4.04
N ALA A 324 -20.82 8.07 -3.12
CA ALA A 324 -20.06 6.82 -3.13
C ALA A 324 -20.30 6.01 -4.42
N GLN A 325 -21.53 5.98 -4.92
CA GLN A 325 -21.82 5.33 -6.21
C GLN A 325 -21.15 6.04 -7.38
N TRP A 326 -21.17 7.37 -7.44
CA TRP A 326 -20.50 8.13 -8.51
C TRP A 326 -18.99 7.95 -8.48
N ILE A 327 -18.37 7.98 -7.29
CA ILE A 327 -16.95 7.68 -7.09
C ILE A 327 -16.65 6.25 -7.57
N SER A 328 -17.45 5.26 -7.17
CA SER A 328 -17.25 3.87 -7.57
C SER A 328 -17.34 3.69 -9.09
N LYS A 329 -18.34 4.30 -9.74
CA LYS A 329 -18.53 4.27 -11.19
C LYS A 329 -17.40 5.00 -11.94
N ALA A 330 -16.87 6.09 -11.39
CA ALA A 330 -15.75 6.84 -11.98
C ALA A 330 -14.37 6.18 -11.76
N MET A 331 -14.25 5.26 -10.80
CA MET A 331 -13.01 4.57 -10.46
C MET A 331 -12.64 3.52 -11.53
N MET A 332 -12.09 3.98 -12.65
CA MET A 332 -11.52 3.15 -13.70
C MET A 332 -10.03 2.89 -13.45
N GLY A 333 -9.53 1.71 -13.81
CA GLY A 333 -8.08 1.42 -13.77
C GLY A 333 -7.27 2.19 -14.83
N GLY A 334 -6.00 1.82 -14.99
CA GLY A 334 -5.11 2.40 -16.02
C GLY A 334 -5.52 2.04 -17.45
N ILE A 335 -4.82 2.60 -18.44
CA ILE A 335 -5.02 2.21 -19.85
C ILE A 335 -4.43 0.81 -20.04
N ILE A 336 -5.20 -0.10 -20.64
CA ILE A 336 -4.76 -1.45 -20.98
C ILE A 336 -5.10 -1.66 -22.45
N TRP A 337 -4.07 -1.77 -23.29
CA TRP A 337 -4.21 -1.92 -24.73
C TRP A 337 -3.01 -2.72 -25.28
N ALA A 338 -3.23 -3.48 -26.34
CA ALA A 338 -2.15 -4.10 -27.10
C ALA A 338 -2.56 -4.33 -28.54
N GLN A 339 -1.57 -4.29 -29.43
CA GLN A 339 -1.69 -4.89 -30.74
C GLN A 339 -1.52 -6.40 -30.59
N ASN A 340 -2.64 -7.11 -30.55
CA ASN A 340 -2.64 -8.55 -30.28
C ASN A 340 -1.85 -9.32 -31.33
N ASN A 341 -1.10 -10.31 -30.86
CA ASN A 341 -0.19 -11.16 -31.63
C ASN A 341 0.92 -10.43 -32.39
N TRP A 342 1.22 -9.17 -32.05
CA TRP A 342 2.37 -8.48 -32.63
C TRP A 342 3.67 -9.18 -32.21
N LYS A 343 4.60 -9.32 -33.17
CA LYS A 343 5.93 -9.90 -32.96
C LYS A 343 6.96 -8.95 -33.58
N GLY A 344 8.00 -8.65 -32.82
CA GLY A 344 9.10 -7.85 -33.32
C GLY A 344 9.96 -7.33 -32.18
N TYR A 345 11.00 -6.58 -32.54
CA TYR A 345 11.83 -5.89 -31.58
C TYR A 345 11.10 -4.71 -30.95
N GLY A 346 11.06 -4.70 -29.62
CA GLY A 346 10.45 -3.62 -28.87
C GLY A 346 11.27 -3.21 -27.66
N ARG A 347 11.15 -1.94 -27.28
CA ARG A 347 11.70 -1.40 -26.03
C ARG A 347 10.57 -1.14 -25.04
N SER A 348 10.75 -1.61 -23.82
CA SER A 348 9.78 -1.50 -22.72
C SER A 348 10.19 -0.37 -21.79
N TYR A 349 9.23 0.51 -21.52
CA TYR A 349 9.38 1.65 -20.63
C TYR A 349 8.35 1.57 -19.49
N ASP A 350 8.72 2.08 -18.32
CA ASP A 350 7.86 2.07 -17.13
C ASP A 350 8.15 3.27 -16.24
N ASP A 351 7.11 3.87 -15.68
CA ASP A 351 7.25 5.03 -14.79
C ASP A 351 7.71 4.62 -13.38
N THR A 352 8.73 5.30 -12.86
CA THR A 352 9.20 5.04 -11.50
C THR A 352 8.17 5.51 -10.47
N SER A 353 7.40 4.55 -9.95
CA SER A 353 6.42 4.77 -8.87
C SER A 353 5.35 5.80 -9.26
N LEU A 354 4.67 5.59 -10.40
CA LEU A 354 3.70 6.53 -10.97
C LEU A 354 2.66 7.00 -9.94
N TYR A 355 1.92 6.08 -9.32
CA TYR A 355 0.87 6.45 -8.38
C TYR A 355 1.39 7.16 -7.12
N PRO A 356 2.45 6.68 -6.45
CA PRO A 356 3.11 7.46 -5.39
C PRO A 356 3.52 8.87 -5.82
N SER A 357 4.03 9.05 -7.04
CA SER A 357 4.41 10.37 -7.56
C SER A 357 3.20 11.30 -7.74
N ILE A 358 2.06 10.77 -8.19
CA ILE A 358 0.81 11.52 -8.29
C ILE A 358 0.28 11.87 -6.90
N GLN A 359 0.32 10.91 -5.97
CA GLN A 359 -0.12 11.10 -4.60
C GLN A 359 0.62 12.27 -3.93
N GLN A 360 1.94 12.33 -4.01
CA GLN A 360 2.71 13.42 -3.38
C GLN A 360 2.78 14.72 -4.18
N SER A 361 2.11 14.80 -5.34
CA SER A 361 2.21 15.98 -6.21
C SER A 361 1.43 17.19 -5.65
N ALA A 362 1.61 18.35 -6.28
CA ALA A 362 0.84 19.56 -5.97
C ALA A 362 -0.64 19.49 -6.42
N LEU A 363 -1.09 18.36 -6.97
CA LEU A 363 -2.48 18.14 -7.36
C LEU A 363 -3.40 18.11 -6.14
N ASN A 364 -4.64 18.53 -6.34
CA ASN A 364 -5.64 18.57 -5.28
C ASN A 364 -6.51 17.31 -5.31
N PHE A 365 -6.88 16.81 -4.13
CA PHE A 365 -7.79 15.69 -3.95
C PHE A 365 -8.96 16.08 -3.04
N PRO A 366 -10.19 15.60 -3.32
CA PRO A 366 -11.32 15.88 -2.43
C PRO A 366 -11.24 15.13 -1.11
N ILE A 367 -11.59 15.82 -0.03
CA ILE A 367 -11.69 15.29 1.35
C ILE A 367 -13.02 15.61 2.02
N SER A 368 -13.84 16.43 1.37
CA SER A 368 -15.20 16.79 1.83
C SER A 368 -16.22 16.47 0.75
N LYS A 369 -17.49 16.48 1.13
CA LYS A 369 -18.62 16.18 0.27
C LYS A 369 -18.69 17.11 -0.95
N GLY A 370 -18.90 16.53 -2.12
CA GLY A 370 -19.15 17.27 -3.35
C GLY A 370 -20.61 17.74 -3.49
N LYS A 371 -20.85 18.68 -4.40
CA LYS A 371 -22.19 19.20 -4.71
C LYS A 371 -22.68 18.65 -6.05
N PHE A 372 -23.85 18.01 -6.04
CA PHE A 372 -24.53 17.57 -7.24
C PHE A 372 -25.17 18.75 -7.97
N GLN A 373 -24.97 18.84 -9.28
CA GLN A 373 -25.47 19.91 -10.13
C GLN A 373 -25.91 19.38 -11.51
N ILE A 374 -26.74 20.15 -12.20
CA ILE A 374 -27.05 19.98 -13.62
C ILE A 374 -26.35 21.11 -14.37
N LEU A 375 -25.35 20.76 -15.18
CA LEU A 375 -24.55 21.70 -15.95
C LEU A 375 -24.83 21.54 -17.45
N LYS A 376 -24.70 22.65 -18.19
CA LYS A 376 -24.77 22.63 -19.67
C LYS A 376 -23.47 22.13 -20.30
N ASP A 377 -22.32 22.50 -19.73
CA ASP A 377 -20.97 22.04 -20.10
C ASP A 377 -20.16 21.73 -18.82
N PHE A 378 -19.12 20.93 -18.92
CA PHE A 378 -18.20 20.64 -17.82
C PHE A 378 -17.18 21.76 -17.59
N THR A 379 -17.08 22.72 -18.51
CA THR A 379 -16.34 23.97 -18.33
C THR A 379 -17.24 25.06 -17.76
N ASN A 380 -16.65 26.02 -17.05
CA ASN A 380 -17.35 27.21 -16.59
C ASN A 380 -17.36 28.31 -17.65
N HIS A 381 -18.01 29.45 -17.34
CA HIS A 381 -18.10 30.61 -18.24
C HIS A 381 -16.74 31.20 -18.66
N ARG A 382 -15.65 30.87 -17.96
CA ARG A 382 -14.27 31.28 -18.30
C ARG A 382 -13.50 30.21 -19.08
N GLY A 383 -14.14 29.10 -19.44
CA GLY A 383 -13.52 27.97 -20.12
C GLY A 383 -12.72 27.03 -19.21
N TYR A 384 -12.67 27.27 -17.89
CA TYR A 384 -11.99 26.37 -16.96
C TYR A 384 -12.86 25.15 -16.65
N SER A 385 -12.28 23.94 -16.75
CA SER A 385 -12.95 22.71 -16.32
C SER A 385 -13.33 22.79 -14.84
N HIS A 386 -14.60 22.53 -14.52
CA HIS A 386 -15.01 22.34 -13.13
C HIS A 386 -14.28 21.13 -12.54
N PHE A 387 -13.85 21.21 -11.28
CA PHE A 387 -13.20 20.08 -10.63
C PHE A 387 -14.27 19.11 -10.12
N GLY A 388 -14.41 17.96 -10.76
CA GLY A 388 -15.48 17.04 -10.40
C GLY A 388 -15.50 15.72 -11.16
N ILE A 389 -16.61 15.02 -10.97
CA ILE A 389 -17.05 13.82 -11.68
C ILE A 389 -18.31 14.16 -12.47
N PHE A 390 -18.44 13.66 -13.70
CA PHE A 390 -19.48 14.04 -14.65
C PHE A 390 -20.09 12.82 -15.31
N ARG A 391 -21.37 12.90 -15.63
CA ARG A 391 -22.06 11.97 -16.54
C ARG A 391 -21.96 12.52 -17.96
N ALA A 392 -21.19 11.87 -18.82
CA ALA A 392 -20.92 12.34 -20.17
C ALA A 392 -20.82 11.18 -21.15
N SER A 393 -21.42 11.36 -22.33
CA SER A 393 -21.19 10.53 -23.51
C SER A 393 -19.93 11.01 -24.24
N ILE A 394 -19.04 10.09 -24.58
CA ILE A 394 -17.84 10.36 -25.37
C ILE A 394 -17.90 9.52 -26.63
N GLU A 395 -17.68 10.14 -27.78
CA GLU A 395 -17.56 9.44 -29.07
C GLU A 395 -16.49 8.35 -28.98
N LYS A 396 -16.87 7.10 -29.32
CA LYS A 396 -15.96 5.96 -29.29
C LYS A 396 -15.15 5.91 -30.58
N LYS A 397 -13.86 6.18 -30.49
CA LYS A 397 -12.85 5.92 -31.52
C LYS A 397 -11.92 4.79 -31.09
N ASP A 398 -11.46 3.99 -32.05
CA ASP A 398 -10.42 3.00 -31.80
C ASP A 398 -9.09 3.71 -31.60
N THR A 399 -8.66 3.81 -30.34
CA THR A 399 -7.42 4.50 -29.97
C THR A 399 -6.81 3.86 -28.73
N PRO A 400 -5.49 3.65 -28.70
CA PRO A 400 -4.80 3.21 -27.49
C PRO A 400 -4.70 4.31 -26.43
N LEU A 401 -5.04 5.56 -26.77
CA LEU A 401 -4.77 6.74 -25.93
C LEU A 401 -5.89 7.05 -24.92
N PHE A 402 -7.04 6.39 -24.99
CA PHE A 402 -8.18 6.70 -24.12
C PHE A 402 -8.89 5.45 -23.62
N ARG A 403 -9.30 5.48 -22.35
CA ARG A 403 -10.11 4.42 -21.73
C ARG A 403 -11.54 4.90 -21.54
N TYR A 404 -12.47 4.27 -22.27
CA TYR A 404 -13.89 4.55 -22.13
C TYR A 404 -14.47 3.94 -20.85
N ASN A 405 -15.39 4.64 -20.20
CA ASN A 405 -16.13 4.16 -19.05
C ASN A 405 -17.47 3.57 -19.51
N TYR A 406 -17.73 2.32 -19.20
CA TYR A 406 -19.02 1.68 -19.46
C TYR A 406 -20.20 2.41 -18.81
N HIS A 407 -19.98 3.06 -17.67
CA HIS A 407 -21.02 3.82 -16.97
C HIS A 407 -21.22 5.25 -17.48
N ASN A 408 -20.42 5.71 -18.45
CA ASN A 408 -20.40 7.11 -18.90
C ASN A 408 -20.17 8.11 -17.75
N VAL A 409 -19.39 7.72 -16.74
CA VAL A 409 -19.03 8.57 -15.59
C VAL A 409 -17.54 8.88 -15.62
N TYR A 410 -17.15 10.13 -15.76
CA TYR A 410 -15.77 10.54 -16.01
C TYR A 410 -15.34 11.65 -15.05
N THR A 411 -14.05 11.72 -14.72
CA THR A 411 -13.53 12.91 -14.04
C THR A 411 -13.32 14.04 -15.05
N HIS A 412 -13.25 15.29 -14.58
CA HIS A 412 -12.83 16.41 -15.44
C HIS A 412 -11.46 16.18 -16.12
N ILE A 413 -10.57 15.38 -15.52
CA ILE A 413 -9.26 15.04 -16.09
C ILE A 413 -9.46 14.17 -17.34
N ASP A 414 -10.33 13.17 -17.25
CA ASP A 414 -10.67 12.31 -18.40
C ASP A 414 -11.35 13.14 -19.50
N LEU A 415 -12.31 14.00 -19.15
CA LEU A 415 -13.01 14.84 -20.13
C LEU A 415 -12.08 15.85 -20.82
N THR A 416 -11.16 16.44 -20.06
CA THR A 416 -10.13 17.35 -20.62
C THR A 416 -9.21 16.59 -21.57
N ARG A 417 -8.82 15.35 -21.22
CA ARG A 417 -8.00 14.52 -22.10
C ARG A 417 -8.76 14.08 -23.35
N ALA A 418 -10.04 13.74 -23.24
CA ALA A 418 -10.88 13.41 -24.38
C ALA A 418 -10.98 14.57 -25.38
N LYS A 419 -11.24 15.81 -24.89
CA LYS A 419 -11.21 17.01 -25.73
C LYS A 419 -9.84 17.21 -26.41
N ALA A 420 -8.74 17.02 -25.69
CA ALA A 420 -7.38 17.14 -26.25
C ALA A 420 -7.06 16.09 -27.33
N LEU A 421 -7.74 14.94 -27.32
CA LEU A 421 -7.65 13.90 -28.34
C LEU A 421 -8.62 14.11 -29.51
N GLY A 422 -9.38 15.22 -29.54
CA GLY A 422 -10.39 15.46 -30.57
C GLY A 422 -11.59 14.52 -30.51
N LEU A 423 -11.90 13.99 -29.31
CA LEU A 423 -13.12 13.22 -29.07
C LEU A 423 -14.27 14.16 -28.75
N GLN A 424 -15.44 13.93 -29.36
CA GLN A 424 -16.64 14.68 -29.01
C GLN A 424 -17.13 14.28 -27.61
N VAL A 425 -17.33 15.27 -26.74
CA VAL A 425 -17.81 15.10 -25.36
C VAL A 425 -19.15 15.81 -25.21
N THR A 426 -20.17 15.08 -24.78
CA THR A 426 -21.52 15.61 -24.52
C THR A 426 -21.98 15.24 -23.12
N LEU A 427 -22.34 16.21 -22.28
CA LEU A 427 -22.93 15.92 -20.97
C LEU A 427 -24.31 15.26 -21.13
N ILE A 428 -24.61 14.30 -20.27
CA ILE A 428 -25.93 13.66 -20.25
C ILE A 428 -26.95 14.63 -19.66
N GLN A 429 -28.06 14.88 -20.39
CA GLN A 429 -29.11 15.84 -20.04
C GLN A 429 -30.46 15.11 -19.89
N ASP A 430 -30.58 14.26 -18.87
CA ASP A 430 -31.75 13.41 -18.60
C ASP A 430 -32.64 13.92 -17.45
N GLY A 431 -32.46 15.18 -17.04
CA GLY A 431 -33.16 15.79 -15.91
C GLY A 431 -32.58 15.45 -14.53
N ALA A 432 -31.67 14.48 -14.43
CA ALA A 432 -30.94 14.19 -13.19
C ALA A 432 -29.57 14.90 -13.16
N SER A 433 -29.00 15.08 -11.97
CA SER A 433 -27.67 15.68 -11.78
C SER A 433 -26.63 15.04 -12.70
N ASN A 434 -25.90 15.83 -13.48
CA ASN A 434 -24.89 15.36 -14.42
C ASN A 434 -23.46 15.73 -14.01
N ALA A 435 -23.29 16.46 -12.90
CA ALA A 435 -22.01 16.81 -12.33
C ALA A 435 -22.02 16.66 -10.80
N LEU A 436 -20.89 16.21 -10.26
CA LEU A 436 -20.54 16.19 -8.84
C LEU A 436 -19.27 17.03 -8.68
N ILE A 437 -19.44 18.24 -8.14
CA ILE A 437 -18.40 19.28 -8.10
C ILE A 437 -17.76 19.38 -6.71
N TYR A 438 -16.43 19.49 -6.69
CA TYR A 438 -15.65 19.73 -5.47
C TYR A 438 -15.01 21.11 -5.53
N GLU A 439 -15.44 21.99 -4.62
CA GLU A 439 -14.96 23.36 -4.49
C GLU A 439 -13.52 23.41 -3.94
N LYS A 440 -12.88 24.58 -3.96
CA LYS A 440 -11.48 24.72 -3.51
C LYS A 440 -11.29 24.37 -2.04
N GLU A 441 -12.28 24.68 -1.22
CA GLU A 441 -12.28 24.50 0.22
C GLU A 441 -12.49 23.02 0.60
N THR A 442 -13.10 22.22 -0.28
CA THR A 442 -13.36 20.78 -0.07
C THR A 442 -12.20 19.89 -0.55
N ARG A 443 -11.05 20.50 -0.86
CA ARG A 443 -9.91 19.86 -1.51
C ARG A 443 -8.61 20.16 -0.75
N ILE A 444 -7.69 19.21 -0.79
CA ILE A 444 -6.36 19.32 -0.18
C ILE A 444 -5.28 18.84 -1.14
N ARG A 445 -4.08 19.43 -1.06
CA ARG A 445 -2.96 19.03 -1.92
C ARG A 445 -2.45 17.63 -1.55
N GLY A 446 -2.13 16.85 -2.57
CA GLY A 446 -1.55 15.52 -2.42
C GLY A 446 -0.22 15.54 -1.65
N SER A 447 0.64 16.51 -1.93
CA SER A 447 1.90 16.73 -1.21
C SER A 447 1.71 16.92 0.29
N VAL A 448 0.57 17.48 0.72
CA VAL A 448 0.24 17.64 2.14
C VAL A 448 -0.18 16.30 2.74
N ILE A 449 -1.08 15.56 2.07
CA ILE A 449 -1.59 14.27 2.56
C ILE A 449 -0.51 13.16 2.57
N PHE A 450 0.23 13.04 1.46
CA PHE A 450 1.04 11.86 1.15
C PHE A 450 2.54 12.12 1.10
N GLY A 451 2.99 13.38 1.08
CA GLY A 451 4.39 13.75 0.86
C GLY A 451 5.34 12.99 1.79
N GLU A 452 5.14 13.13 3.11
CA GLU A 452 5.97 12.46 4.12
C GLU A 452 5.99 10.93 3.95
N TYR A 453 4.84 10.31 3.73
CA TYR A 453 4.76 8.86 3.53
C TYR A 453 5.56 8.39 2.31
N VAL A 454 5.45 9.11 1.19
CA VAL A 454 6.14 8.76 -0.04
C VAL A 454 7.63 9.04 0.10
N ASP A 455 8.03 10.21 0.61
CA ASP A 455 9.43 10.58 0.80
C ASP A 455 10.17 9.59 1.72
N PHE A 456 9.57 9.24 2.86
CA PHE A 456 10.13 8.28 3.82
C PHE A 456 10.41 6.91 3.17
N LEU A 457 9.41 6.32 2.51
CA LEU A 457 9.56 4.99 1.89
C LEU A 457 10.40 5.03 0.61
N PHE A 458 10.32 6.11 -0.17
CA PHE A 458 11.08 6.24 -1.41
C PHE A 458 12.58 6.38 -1.13
N LYS A 459 12.95 7.07 -0.03
CA LYS A 459 14.33 7.10 0.46
C LYS A 459 14.88 5.69 0.73
N ILE A 460 14.13 4.84 1.44
CA ILE A 460 14.53 3.45 1.72
C ILE A 460 14.53 2.62 0.43
N LYS A 461 13.52 2.76 -0.43
CA LYS A 461 13.45 2.10 -1.73
C LYS A 461 14.72 2.35 -2.55
N ASN A 462 15.20 3.59 -2.57
CA ASN A 462 16.34 4.00 -3.40
C ASN A 462 17.70 3.53 -2.88
N GLN A 463 17.81 3.14 -1.60
CA GLN A 463 18.99 2.45 -1.09
C GLN A 463 19.15 1.04 -1.70
N GLY A 464 18.06 0.46 -2.20
CA GLY A 464 18.06 -0.89 -2.77
C GLY A 464 18.06 -1.99 -1.72
N GLY A 465 18.49 -3.19 -2.11
CA GLY A 465 18.55 -4.36 -1.21
C GLY A 465 17.17 -4.84 -0.72
N ILE A 466 17.19 -5.66 0.34
CA ILE A 466 15.99 -6.30 0.91
C ILE A 466 15.02 -5.25 1.46
N ALA A 467 15.52 -4.29 2.24
CA ALA A 467 14.71 -3.21 2.80
C ALA A 467 14.05 -2.36 1.71
N GLY A 468 14.77 -2.06 0.62
CA GLY A 468 14.22 -1.33 -0.51
C GLY A 468 13.08 -2.07 -1.21
N GLN A 469 13.15 -3.40 -1.32
CA GLN A 469 12.06 -4.23 -1.86
C GLN A 469 10.82 -4.23 -0.95
N VAL A 470 11.01 -4.24 0.37
CA VAL A 470 9.93 -4.11 1.35
C VAL A 470 9.28 -2.74 1.24
N ALA A 471 10.09 -1.66 1.24
CA ALA A 471 9.62 -0.29 1.09
C ALA A 471 8.80 -0.09 -0.19
N LYS A 472 9.27 -0.62 -1.33
CA LYS A 472 8.53 -0.60 -2.61
C LYS A 472 7.13 -1.24 -2.49
N ARG A 473 7.02 -2.40 -1.83
CA ARG A 473 5.72 -3.08 -1.65
C ARG A 473 4.78 -2.28 -0.75
N ILE A 474 5.29 -1.72 0.34
CA ILE A 474 4.51 -0.86 1.26
C ILE A 474 4.04 0.40 0.54
N LEU A 475 4.93 1.07 -0.18
CA LEU A 475 4.66 2.29 -0.95
C LEU A 475 3.53 2.09 -1.96
N ASN A 476 3.61 1.04 -2.77
CA ASN A 476 2.64 0.78 -3.85
C ASN A 476 1.28 0.29 -3.33
N THR A 477 1.18 -0.17 -2.09
CA THR A 477 -0.05 -0.73 -1.52
C THR A 477 -1.01 0.34 -0.99
N LEU A 478 -0.49 1.51 -0.60
CA LEU A 478 -1.24 2.49 0.20
C LEU A 478 -2.55 2.93 -0.46
N TRP A 479 -2.50 3.45 -1.69
CA TRP A 479 -3.69 4.03 -2.33
C TRP A 479 -4.81 2.99 -2.49
N GLY A 480 -4.46 1.75 -2.86
CA GLY A 480 -5.41 0.65 -2.99
C GLY A 480 -6.06 0.27 -1.66
N ALA A 481 -5.31 0.39 -0.56
CA ALA A 481 -5.82 0.18 0.79
C ALA A 481 -6.77 1.31 1.23
N LEU A 482 -6.39 2.57 0.98
CA LEU A 482 -7.19 3.75 1.32
C LEU A 482 -8.49 3.86 0.52
N CYS A 483 -8.51 3.30 -0.69
CA CYS A 483 -9.67 3.36 -1.59
C CYS A 483 -10.38 2.00 -1.73
N GLN A 484 -10.11 1.06 -0.81
CA GLN A 484 -10.56 -0.32 -0.97
C GLN A 484 -12.09 -0.41 -0.99
N ARG A 485 -12.64 -1.03 -2.05
CA ARG A 485 -14.06 -1.41 -2.11
C ARG A 485 -14.41 -2.42 -1.02
N LYS A 486 -15.58 -2.26 -0.42
CA LYS A 486 -16.16 -3.20 0.54
C LYS A 486 -16.97 -4.22 -0.26
N LYS A 487 -16.49 -5.46 -0.23
CA LYS A 487 -17.15 -6.59 -0.87
C LYS A 487 -17.33 -7.70 0.14
N THR A 488 -18.47 -8.34 0.09
CA THR A 488 -18.87 -9.51 0.87
C THR A 488 -18.84 -10.72 -0.05
N TYR A 489 -18.51 -11.89 0.51
CA TYR A 489 -18.33 -13.11 -0.26
C TYR A 489 -19.09 -14.24 0.42
N LYS A 490 -19.75 -15.06 -0.39
CA LYS A 490 -20.32 -16.33 0.05
C LYS A 490 -19.84 -17.44 -0.86
N THR A 491 -19.22 -18.46 -0.27
CA THR A 491 -18.80 -19.65 -1.01
C THR A 491 -19.88 -20.71 -0.84
N LEU A 492 -20.32 -21.30 -1.95
CA LEU A 492 -21.22 -22.44 -1.99
C LEU A 492 -20.52 -23.65 -2.60
N THR A 493 -20.93 -24.81 -2.12
CA THR A 493 -20.65 -26.13 -2.68
C THR A 493 -21.95 -26.77 -3.20
N THR A 494 -21.86 -27.84 -3.97
CA THR A 494 -23.00 -28.71 -4.37
C THR A 494 -23.85 -29.18 -3.18
N SER A 495 -23.22 -29.39 -2.02
CA SER A 495 -23.88 -29.79 -0.77
C SER A 495 -24.40 -28.63 0.09
N SER A 496 -24.18 -27.38 -0.33
CA SER A 496 -24.62 -26.21 0.44
C SER A 496 -26.14 -26.03 0.36
N LYS A 497 -26.77 -25.65 1.48
CA LYS A 497 -28.19 -25.27 1.50
C LYS A 497 -28.41 -24.02 0.65
N SER A 498 -29.62 -23.89 0.12
CA SER A 498 -30.08 -22.64 -0.49
C SER A 498 -29.90 -21.47 0.48
N PHE A 499 -29.70 -20.27 -0.07
CA PHE A 499 -29.56 -19.07 0.73
C PHE A 499 -30.20 -17.88 0.05
N ASP A 500 -30.69 -16.97 0.88
CA ASP A 500 -31.20 -15.68 0.43
C ASP A 500 -30.06 -14.68 0.30
N PHE A 501 -30.16 -13.82 -0.71
CA PHE A 501 -29.20 -12.75 -0.89
C PHE A 501 -29.24 -11.79 0.32
N PRO A 502 -28.08 -11.31 0.79
CA PRO A 502 -28.06 -10.43 1.95
C PRO A 502 -28.86 -9.14 1.69
N ASP A 503 -29.68 -8.76 2.68
CA ASP A 503 -30.48 -7.53 2.60
C ASP A 503 -29.62 -6.29 2.32
N GLY A 504 -30.05 -5.47 1.37
CA GLY A 504 -29.37 -4.25 0.98
C GLY A 504 -28.05 -4.45 0.21
N GLU A 505 -27.72 -5.68 -0.20
CA GLU A 505 -26.56 -5.98 -1.05
C GLU A 505 -26.98 -6.38 -2.47
N VAL A 506 -26.14 -6.03 -3.44
CA VAL A 506 -26.31 -6.38 -4.86
C VAL A 506 -25.27 -7.44 -5.23
N LEU A 507 -25.71 -8.46 -5.96
CA LEU A 507 -24.82 -9.47 -6.53
C LEU A 507 -23.97 -8.85 -7.65
N ASP A 508 -22.66 -8.77 -7.45
CA ASP A 508 -21.71 -8.26 -8.44
C ASP A 508 -21.33 -9.33 -9.47
N SER A 509 -21.00 -10.53 -8.98
CA SER A 509 -20.44 -11.61 -9.81
C SER A 509 -20.51 -12.97 -9.12
N ILE A 510 -20.49 -14.02 -9.92
CA ILE A 510 -20.33 -15.41 -9.48
C ILE A 510 -19.06 -15.94 -10.13
N VAL A 511 -18.13 -16.45 -9.32
CA VAL A 511 -16.83 -16.96 -9.79
C VAL A 511 -16.69 -18.44 -9.41
N PRO A 512 -16.52 -19.37 -10.37
CA PRO A 512 -16.17 -20.75 -10.04
C PRO A 512 -14.76 -20.79 -9.44
N ILE A 513 -14.61 -21.47 -8.31
CA ILE A 513 -13.33 -21.61 -7.59
C ILE A 513 -12.89 -23.08 -7.44
N GLY A 514 -13.68 -24.00 -8.00
CA GLY A 514 -13.45 -25.44 -8.06
C GLY A 514 -14.59 -26.09 -8.87
N GLU A 515 -14.48 -27.38 -9.19
CA GLU A 515 -15.48 -28.09 -10.03
C GLU A 515 -16.91 -28.01 -9.45
N GLU A 516 -17.02 -28.05 -8.12
CA GLU A 516 -18.30 -28.02 -7.40
C GLU A 516 -18.41 -26.83 -6.44
N GLN A 517 -17.64 -25.77 -6.69
CA GLN A 517 -17.56 -24.62 -5.77
C GLN A 517 -17.68 -23.28 -6.49
N TRP A 518 -18.58 -22.44 -5.96
CA TRP A 518 -18.83 -21.09 -6.49
C TRP A 518 -18.68 -20.04 -5.40
N ARG A 519 -18.03 -18.93 -5.75
CA ARG A 519 -17.94 -17.75 -4.90
C ARG A 519 -18.85 -16.65 -5.44
N PHE A 520 -19.89 -16.35 -4.69
CA PHE A 520 -20.77 -15.21 -4.89
C PHE A 520 -20.13 -13.98 -4.25
N GLN A 521 -20.08 -12.88 -5.00
CA GLN A 521 -19.53 -11.61 -4.55
C GLN A 521 -20.64 -10.56 -4.53
N PHE A 522 -20.80 -9.90 -3.39
CA PHE A 522 -21.81 -8.88 -3.19
C PHE A 522 -21.18 -7.53 -2.81
N THR A 523 -21.90 -6.45 -3.09
CA THR A 523 -21.57 -5.09 -2.68
C THR A 523 -22.82 -4.40 -2.12
N ASN A 524 -22.68 -3.69 -1.00
CA ASN A 524 -23.73 -2.80 -0.49
C ASN A 524 -23.62 -1.42 -1.18
N PRO A 525 -24.58 -1.00 -2.02
CA PRO A 525 -24.51 0.28 -2.73
C PRO A 525 -24.55 1.51 -1.82
N GLY A 526 -25.10 1.38 -0.62
CA GLY A 526 -25.12 2.42 0.41
C GLY A 526 -23.78 2.60 1.13
N ASN A 527 -22.90 1.58 1.09
CA ASN A 527 -21.58 1.64 1.70
C ASN A 527 -20.54 0.80 0.90
N PRO A 528 -20.17 1.24 -0.32
CA PRO A 528 -19.35 0.45 -1.23
C PRO A 528 -17.86 0.46 -0.90
N PHE A 529 -17.42 1.19 0.13
CA PHE A 529 -16.00 1.34 0.48
C PHE A 529 -15.74 1.00 1.94
N LYS A 530 -14.54 0.48 2.21
CA LYS A 530 -14.03 0.29 3.59
C LYS A 530 -12.75 1.06 3.87
N GLY A 531 -12.10 1.60 2.83
CA GLY A 531 -10.94 2.49 2.98
C GLY A 531 -11.32 3.86 3.58
N GLU A 532 -10.33 4.67 3.95
CA GLU A 532 -10.51 6.00 4.56
C GLU A 532 -10.71 7.11 3.50
N TYR A 533 -10.10 6.98 2.30
CA TYR A 533 -10.06 8.04 1.28
C TYR A 533 -10.56 7.61 -0.11
N PRO A 534 -11.78 7.06 -0.26
CA PRO A 534 -12.28 6.63 -1.57
C PRO A 534 -12.42 7.78 -2.60
N ARG A 535 -12.64 9.02 -2.15
CA ARG A 535 -12.72 10.22 -3.03
C ARG A 535 -11.46 10.44 -3.88
N ILE A 536 -10.31 9.95 -3.45
CA ILE A 536 -9.02 10.14 -4.12
C ILE A 536 -8.91 9.28 -5.38
N ALA A 537 -9.49 8.07 -5.37
CA ALA A 537 -9.24 7.06 -6.40
C ALA A 537 -9.59 7.50 -7.83
N PRO A 538 -10.77 8.09 -8.13
CA PRO A 538 -11.10 8.47 -9.51
C PRO A 538 -10.09 9.46 -10.10
N PHE A 539 -9.66 10.45 -9.31
CA PHE A 539 -8.74 11.49 -9.75
C PHE A 539 -7.30 10.98 -9.85
N LEU A 540 -6.85 10.18 -8.87
CA LEU A 540 -5.53 9.53 -8.91
C LEU A 540 -5.37 8.67 -10.16
N LEU A 541 -6.37 7.83 -10.46
CA LEU A 541 -6.34 6.93 -11.61
C LEU A 541 -6.48 7.69 -12.93
N ALA A 542 -7.31 8.75 -12.98
CA ALA A 542 -7.43 9.60 -14.17
C ALA A 542 -6.13 10.33 -14.50
N HIS A 543 -5.39 10.81 -13.49
CA HIS A 543 -4.06 11.38 -13.71
C HIS A 543 -3.08 10.36 -14.26
N GLY A 544 -3.08 9.13 -13.75
CA GLY A 544 -2.25 8.04 -14.28
C GLY A 544 -2.55 7.77 -15.76
N ARG A 545 -3.83 7.67 -16.13
CA ARG A 545 -4.26 7.53 -17.53
C ARG A 545 -3.83 8.71 -18.39
N LYS A 546 -4.04 9.93 -17.91
CA LYS A 546 -3.68 11.15 -18.64
C LYS A 546 -2.18 11.19 -18.93
N PHE A 547 -1.34 10.92 -17.93
CA PHE A 547 0.11 10.96 -18.10
C PHE A 547 0.61 9.95 -19.13
N ILE A 548 0.17 8.70 -19.04
CA ILE A 548 0.56 7.68 -20.02
C ILE A 548 0.04 8.01 -21.42
N SER A 549 -1.21 8.49 -21.51
CA SER A 549 -1.80 8.92 -22.77
C SER A 549 -1.02 10.07 -23.42
N GLU A 550 -0.60 11.09 -22.64
CA GLU A 550 0.20 12.22 -23.14
C GLU A 550 1.62 11.78 -23.53
N MET A 551 2.22 10.89 -22.76
CA MET A 551 3.59 10.40 -22.99
C MET A 551 3.70 9.58 -24.28
N VAL A 552 2.73 8.71 -24.55
CA VAL A 552 2.76 7.83 -25.72
C VAL A 552 2.15 8.45 -26.98
N GLN A 553 1.40 9.56 -26.86
CA GLN A 553 0.74 10.22 -28.00
C GLN A 553 1.70 10.54 -29.17
N PRO A 554 2.92 11.07 -28.95
CA PRO A 554 3.85 11.34 -30.05
C PRO A 554 4.33 10.09 -30.81
N TYR A 555 4.16 8.90 -30.24
CA TYR A 555 4.65 7.62 -30.77
C TYR A 555 3.52 6.61 -30.98
N VAL A 556 2.28 7.09 -31.10
CA VAL A 556 1.06 6.24 -31.07
C VAL A 556 1.08 5.14 -32.13
N ASP A 557 1.67 5.40 -33.29
CA ASP A 557 1.86 4.48 -34.41
C ASP A 557 2.83 3.33 -34.10
N LYS A 558 3.74 3.54 -33.16
CA LYS A 558 4.75 2.56 -32.71
C LYS A 558 4.36 1.85 -31.42
N VAL A 559 3.28 2.27 -30.75
CA VAL A 559 2.82 1.59 -29.54
C VAL A 559 2.36 0.17 -29.90
N ARG A 560 2.91 -0.82 -29.19
CA ARG A 560 2.52 -2.23 -29.31
C ARG A 560 1.80 -2.74 -28.07
N ARG A 561 2.04 -2.10 -26.93
CA ARG A 561 1.37 -2.42 -25.67
C ARG A 561 1.36 -1.22 -24.73
N ILE A 562 0.26 -1.04 -24.02
CA ILE A 562 0.15 -0.20 -22.82
C ILE A 562 -0.48 -1.07 -21.73
N HIS A 563 0.13 -1.09 -20.55
CA HIS A 563 -0.41 -1.77 -19.37
C HIS A 563 -0.20 -0.91 -18.13
N THR A 564 -1.24 -0.14 -17.81
CA THR A 564 -1.27 0.79 -16.68
C THR A 564 -0.26 1.92 -16.83
N ASP A 565 0.97 1.74 -16.36
CA ASP A 565 2.08 2.69 -16.29
C ASP A 565 3.31 2.25 -17.09
N GLY A 566 3.26 1.06 -17.70
CA GLY A 566 4.29 0.56 -18.61
C GLY A 566 3.79 0.43 -20.05
N PHE A 567 4.68 0.62 -21.02
CA PHE A 567 4.38 0.48 -22.45
C PHE A 567 5.55 -0.07 -23.25
N ILE A 568 5.25 -0.63 -24.42
CA ILE A 568 6.23 -1.14 -25.38
C ILE A 568 6.09 -0.38 -26.68
N LEU A 569 7.21 0.15 -27.17
CA LEU A 569 7.32 0.76 -28.50
C LEU A 569 8.05 -0.19 -29.44
N GLU A 570 7.57 -0.32 -30.67
CA GLU A 570 8.32 -0.91 -31.77
C GLU A 570 9.45 0.04 -32.17
N GLU A 571 10.68 -0.49 -32.18
CA GLU A 571 11.90 0.25 -32.46
C GLU A 571 12.87 -0.60 -33.29
N ASP A 572 13.92 0.02 -33.83
CA ASP A 572 14.98 -0.69 -34.54
C ASP A 572 16.14 -1.03 -33.59
N VAL A 573 16.63 -2.27 -33.66
CA VAL A 573 17.76 -2.79 -32.87
C VAL A 573 18.99 -1.88 -32.93
N ASN A 574 19.28 -1.34 -34.12
CA ASN A 574 20.47 -0.53 -34.39
C ASN A 574 20.24 0.96 -34.13
N SER A 575 19.01 1.36 -33.83
CA SER A 575 18.66 2.75 -33.54
C SER A 575 18.77 3.07 -32.05
N SER A 576 19.10 4.33 -31.74
CA SER A 576 18.97 4.84 -30.39
C SER A 576 17.50 4.81 -29.93
N PRO A 577 17.23 4.62 -28.61
CA PRO A 577 15.88 4.63 -28.08
C PRO A 577 15.08 5.88 -28.49
N LEU A 578 13.81 5.69 -28.86
CA LEU A 578 12.91 6.81 -29.21
C LEU A 578 12.72 7.80 -28.05
N ILE A 579 12.85 7.30 -26.81
CA ILE A 579 12.76 8.09 -25.60
C ILE A 579 14.06 7.93 -24.82
N ALA A 580 14.81 9.03 -24.68
CA ALA A 580 16.01 9.06 -23.87
C ALA A 580 15.64 9.02 -22.38
N CYS A 581 16.01 7.93 -21.69
CA CYS A 581 15.85 7.79 -20.24
C CYS A 581 17.18 8.06 -19.53
N ALA A 582 17.16 8.78 -18.41
CA ALA A 582 18.32 8.92 -17.54
C ALA A 582 18.71 7.55 -16.94
N LYS A 583 20.02 7.27 -16.84
CA LYS A 583 20.52 5.99 -16.30
C LYS A 583 20.05 5.72 -14.86
N ASP A 584 19.83 6.77 -14.09
CA ASP A 584 19.36 6.74 -12.70
C ASP A 584 17.87 7.08 -12.55
N ALA A 585 17.08 7.02 -13.64
CA ALA A 585 15.63 7.29 -13.61
C ALA A 585 14.90 6.47 -12.53
N PHE A 586 15.35 5.26 -12.21
CA PHE A 586 14.77 4.42 -11.14
C PHE A 586 14.87 5.03 -9.72
N LYS A 587 15.72 6.05 -9.54
CA LYS A 587 15.90 6.82 -8.29
C LYS A 587 15.09 8.11 -8.27
N THR A 588 14.45 8.50 -9.37
CA THR A 588 13.70 9.76 -9.47
C THR A 588 12.20 9.46 -9.60
N LEU A 589 11.38 10.06 -8.73
CA LEU A 589 9.92 9.87 -8.79
C LEU A 589 9.37 10.37 -10.13
N LYS A 590 8.45 9.59 -10.72
CA LYS A 590 7.82 9.87 -12.02
C LYS A 590 8.81 9.88 -13.21
N ALA A 591 10.08 9.55 -13.01
CA ALA A 591 10.99 9.43 -14.15
C ALA A 591 10.68 8.14 -14.90
N LEU A 592 10.51 8.30 -16.22
CA LEU A 592 10.43 7.18 -17.14
C LEU A 592 11.77 6.46 -17.15
N LYS A 593 11.74 5.14 -16.95
CA LYS A 593 12.94 4.30 -17.06
C LYS A 593 12.76 3.31 -18.20
N PHE A 594 13.89 2.96 -18.78
CA PHE A 594 14.01 1.82 -19.66
C PHE A 594 14.07 0.54 -18.83
N GLU A 595 13.19 -0.43 -19.08
CA GLU A 595 13.21 -1.71 -18.37
C GLU A 595 13.98 -2.79 -19.13
N LYS A 596 13.60 -3.02 -20.40
CA LYS A 596 14.09 -4.13 -21.22
C LYS A 596 13.94 -3.81 -22.70
N GLU A 597 14.76 -4.43 -23.53
CA GLU A 597 14.60 -4.49 -24.98
C GLU A 597 14.78 -5.91 -25.50
N GLY A 598 14.29 -6.14 -26.71
CA GLY A 598 14.47 -7.40 -27.43
C GLY A 598 13.28 -7.73 -28.30
N GLU A 599 13.45 -8.79 -29.08
CA GLU A 599 12.34 -9.44 -29.77
C GLU A 599 11.32 -9.92 -28.74
N CYS A 600 10.07 -9.45 -28.87
CA CYS A 600 8.95 -9.96 -28.10
C CYS A 600 7.70 -10.28 -28.95
N HIS A 601 6.92 -11.24 -28.46
CA HIS A 601 5.57 -11.57 -28.90
C HIS A 601 4.56 -11.02 -27.90
N VAL A 602 3.87 -9.95 -28.28
CA VAL A 602 2.74 -9.38 -27.55
C VAL A 602 1.49 -10.15 -27.96
N LYS A 603 1.20 -11.27 -27.31
CA LYS A 603 -0.01 -12.05 -27.57
C LYS A 603 -1.27 -11.23 -27.25
N ASN A 604 -1.26 -10.54 -26.13
CA ASN A 604 -2.25 -9.54 -25.74
C ASN A 604 -1.69 -8.63 -24.62
N ALA A 605 -2.48 -7.67 -24.15
CA ALA A 605 -2.03 -6.71 -23.14
C ALA A 605 -1.56 -7.36 -21.82
N ASN A 606 -2.02 -8.57 -21.49
CA ASN A 606 -1.63 -9.29 -20.28
C ASN A 606 -0.51 -10.33 -20.52
N GLN A 607 -0.21 -10.68 -21.78
CA GLN A 607 0.71 -11.76 -22.14
C GLN A 607 1.74 -11.26 -23.15
N VAL A 608 2.95 -11.01 -22.66
CA VAL A 608 4.13 -10.68 -23.47
C VAL A 608 5.19 -11.74 -23.20
N HIS A 609 5.67 -12.37 -24.26
CA HIS A 609 6.73 -13.36 -24.22
C HIS A 609 7.93 -12.81 -25.00
N PRO A 610 9.18 -13.06 -24.59
CA PRO A 610 10.32 -12.91 -25.52
C PRO A 610 10.02 -13.74 -26.78
N SER A 611 10.23 -13.19 -27.99
CA SER A 611 10.05 -13.95 -29.24
C SER A 611 11.27 -14.81 -29.58
N PHE A 612 12.34 -14.73 -28.78
CA PHE A 612 13.39 -15.74 -28.78
C PHE A 612 13.00 -16.90 -27.85
N ASN A 613 12.76 -18.06 -28.45
CA ASN A 613 12.87 -19.34 -27.76
C ASN A 613 14.27 -19.39 -27.14
N GLY A 614 14.37 -19.37 -25.81
CA GLY A 614 15.65 -19.58 -25.15
C GLY A 614 16.24 -20.94 -25.55
N PRO A 615 17.57 -21.15 -25.47
CA PRO A 615 18.18 -22.46 -25.75
C PRO A 615 17.52 -23.59 -24.92
N GLU A 616 17.04 -23.25 -23.73
CA GLU A 616 16.25 -24.12 -22.83
C GLU A 616 15.05 -24.80 -23.52
N MET A 617 14.38 -24.14 -24.48
CA MET A 617 13.24 -24.72 -25.20
C MET A 617 13.67 -25.69 -26.32
N TYR A 618 14.85 -25.51 -26.90
CA TYR A 618 15.36 -26.38 -27.97
C TYR A 618 15.99 -27.67 -27.43
N LEU A 619 16.29 -27.74 -26.13
CA LEU A 619 16.99 -28.87 -25.53
C LEU A 619 16.23 -30.19 -25.74
N ALA A 620 14.95 -30.21 -25.37
CA ALA A 620 14.09 -31.37 -25.52
C ALA A 620 13.84 -31.72 -26.99
N GLU A 621 13.62 -30.71 -27.83
CA GLU A 621 13.37 -30.90 -29.27
C GLU A 621 14.60 -31.48 -29.99
N ILE A 622 15.81 -31.04 -29.63
CA ILE A 622 17.07 -31.58 -30.17
C ILE A 622 17.27 -33.02 -29.71
N ILE A 623 17.08 -33.32 -28.42
CA ILE A 623 17.21 -34.69 -27.91
C ILE A 623 16.24 -35.62 -28.64
N GLU A 624 14.99 -35.22 -28.81
CA GLU A 624 13.98 -36.01 -29.54
C GLU A 624 14.31 -36.16 -31.02
N ALA A 625 14.81 -35.11 -31.68
CA ALA A 625 15.26 -35.20 -33.07
C ALA A 625 16.46 -36.16 -33.22
N LEU A 626 17.43 -36.11 -32.30
CA LEU A 626 18.58 -37.03 -32.27
C LEU A 626 18.13 -38.48 -32.05
N LYS A 627 17.20 -38.74 -31.12
CA LYS A 627 16.57 -40.07 -30.94
C LYS A 627 15.85 -40.52 -32.20
N GLY A 628 15.16 -39.62 -32.88
CA GLY A 628 14.48 -39.87 -34.15
C GLY A 628 15.43 -40.35 -35.24
N VAL A 629 16.64 -39.79 -35.33
CA VAL A 629 17.70 -40.25 -36.25
C VAL A 629 18.21 -41.64 -35.87
N ILE A 630 18.44 -41.89 -34.58
CA ILE A 630 18.91 -43.21 -34.09
C ILE A 630 17.90 -44.30 -34.44
N LEU A 631 16.62 -44.07 -34.16
CA LEU A 631 15.56 -45.04 -34.45
C LEU A 631 15.46 -45.32 -35.96
N ALA A 632 15.46 -44.27 -36.79
CA ALA A 632 15.41 -44.43 -38.24
C ALA A 632 16.64 -45.13 -38.80
N GLY A 633 17.84 -44.84 -38.29
CA GLY A 633 19.06 -45.55 -38.70
C GLY A 633 19.04 -47.03 -38.34
N LEU A 634 18.58 -47.39 -37.14
CA LEU A 634 18.44 -48.80 -36.74
C LEU A 634 17.40 -49.53 -37.60
N GLN A 635 16.29 -48.87 -37.94
CA GLN A 635 15.27 -49.41 -38.84
C GLN A 635 15.78 -49.59 -40.28
N ASP A 636 16.73 -48.75 -40.70
CA ASP A 636 17.41 -48.81 -41.99
C ASP A 636 18.59 -49.81 -42.04
N GLY A 637 18.75 -50.63 -41.00
CA GLY A 637 19.77 -51.69 -40.95
C GLY A 637 21.16 -51.26 -40.49
N TYR A 638 21.34 -50.01 -40.02
CA TYR A 638 22.59 -49.61 -39.39
C TYR A 638 22.80 -50.36 -38.07
N GLY A 639 23.96 -51.00 -37.91
CA GLY A 639 24.33 -51.65 -36.65
C GLY A 639 24.46 -50.64 -35.50
N LYS A 640 24.22 -51.10 -34.26
CA LYS A 640 24.40 -50.30 -33.02
C LYS A 640 25.80 -49.70 -32.88
N GLU A 641 26.80 -50.36 -33.48
CA GLU A 641 28.20 -49.94 -33.48
C GLU A 641 28.56 -48.97 -34.62
N SER A 642 27.62 -48.67 -35.52
CA SER A 642 27.86 -47.79 -36.66
C SER A 642 28.14 -46.35 -36.21
N TYR A 643 28.92 -45.63 -37.02
CA TYR A 643 29.27 -44.24 -36.75
C TYR A 643 28.03 -43.34 -36.63
N LEU A 644 27.01 -43.56 -37.46
CA LEU A 644 25.76 -42.79 -37.43
C LEU A 644 25.11 -42.91 -36.05
N ILE A 645 24.91 -44.13 -35.55
CA ILE A 645 24.23 -44.38 -34.27
C ILE A 645 25.08 -43.88 -33.10
N LYS A 646 26.36 -44.26 -33.03
CA LYS A 646 27.27 -43.85 -31.95
C LYS A 646 27.39 -42.33 -31.81
N ASN A 647 27.51 -41.62 -32.93
CA ASN A 647 27.69 -40.17 -32.92
C ASN A 647 26.45 -39.45 -32.35
N HIS A 648 25.25 -39.84 -32.77
CA HIS A 648 24.00 -39.22 -32.29
C HIS A 648 23.70 -39.57 -30.82
N VAL A 649 24.02 -40.80 -30.38
CA VAL A 649 23.95 -41.18 -28.95
C VAL A 649 24.92 -40.35 -28.11
N ASN A 650 26.14 -40.10 -28.61
CA ASN A 650 27.13 -39.29 -27.92
C ASN A 650 26.69 -37.83 -27.77
N TYR A 651 26.02 -37.25 -28.78
CA TYR A 651 25.44 -35.91 -28.66
C TYR A 651 24.39 -35.85 -27.55
N ILE A 652 23.48 -36.82 -27.47
CA ILE A 652 22.48 -36.90 -26.40
C ILE A 652 23.17 -36.98 -25.02
N LYS A 653 24.10 -37.92 -24.85
CA LYS A 653 24.83 -38.07 -23.58
C LYS A 653 25.56 -36.80 -23.15
N LYS A 654 26.17 -36.07 -24.10
CA LYS A 654 26.88 -34.81 -23.80
C LYS A 654 25.95 -33.67 -23.45
N ILE A 655 24.74 -33.62 -24.03
CA ILE A 655 23.72 -32.65 -23.65
C ILE A 655 23.23 -32.96 -22.23
N GLU A 656 22.89 -34.22 -21.94
CA GLU A 656 22.34 -34.64 -20.64
C GLU A 656 23.34 -34.57 -19.48
N SER A 657 24.64 -34.73 -19.75
CA SER A 657 25.72 -34.68 -18.73
C SER A 657 26.40 -33.32 -18.58
N ALA A 658 26.04 -32.32 -19.38
CA ALA A 658 26.65 -30.99 -19.29
C ALA A 658 26.16 -30.22 -18.06
N ASN A 659 27.08 -29.54 -17.36
CA ASN A 659 26.74 -28.60 -16.28
C ASN A 659 25.95 -27.36 -16.78
N ASN A 660 26.02 -27.08 -18.09
CA ASN A 660 25.27 -26.03 -18.77
C ASN A 660 24.83 -26.56 -20.15
N PRO A 661 23.75 -27.36 -20.20
CA PRO A 661 23.25 -27.96 -21.43
C PRO A 661 22.89 -26.93 -22.50
N GLU A 662 22.35 -25.77 -22.09
CA GLU A 662 22.03 -24.63 -22.94
C GLU A 662 23.28 -24.05 -23.63
N GLY A 663 24.36 -23.88 -22.87
CA GLY A 663 25.65 -23.45 -23.39
C GLY A 663 26.25 -24.48 -24.37
N TYR A 664 26.07 -25.77 -24.10
CA TYR A 664 26.57 -26.84 -24.95
C TYR A 664 25.87 -26.88 -26.32
N ILE A 665 24.53 -26.71 -26.36
CA ILE A 665 23.81 -26.67 -27.64
C ILE A 665 24.11 -25.39 -28.44
N CYS A 666 24.31 -24.24 -27.79
CA CYS A 666 24.79 -23.01 -28.46
C CYS A 666 26.19 -23.21 -29.07
N TYR A 667 27.11 -23.83 -28.32
CA TYR A 667 28.44 -24.17 -28.83
C TYR A 667 28.36 -25.12 -30.04
N THR A 668 27.50 -26.14 -29.95
CA THR A 668 27.30 -27.12 -31.02
C THR A 668 26.66 -26.47 -32.26
N ALA A 669 25.68 -25.58 -32.09
CA ALA A 669 25.10 -24.78 -33.17
C ALA A 669 26.17 -23.98 -33.92
N LYS A 670 27.05 -23.29 -33.19
CA LYS A 670 28.15 -22.50 -33.77
C LYS A 670 29.18 -23.37 -34.49
N LYS A 671 29.52 -24.54 -33.94
CA LYS A 671 30.47 -25.49 -34.53
C LYS A 671 29.90 -26.16 -35.79
N LEU A 672 28.62 -26.55 -35.76
CA LEU A 672 27.99 -27.26 -36.86
C LEU A 672 27.59 -26.30 -37.98
N LEU A 673 27.12 -25.10 -37.67
CA LEU A 673 26.55 -24.15 -38.61
C LEU A 673 27.15 -22.75 -38.38
N PRO A 674 28.43 -22.50 -38.70
CA PRO A 674 29.08 -21.21 -38.43
C PRO A 674 28.44 -20.03 -39.19
N ASN A 675 27.88 -20.26 -40.38
CA ASN A 675 27.21 -19.26 -41.22
C ASN A 675 26.00 -19.89 -41.96
N GLU A 676 25.17 -19.09 -42.64
CA GLU A 676 24.00 -19.63 -43.36
C GLU A 676 24.37 -20.56 -44.52
N GLU A 677 25.46 -20.27 -45.25
CA GLU A 677 25.94 -21.11 -46.36
C GLU A 677 26.27 -22.54 -45.90
N SER A 678 26.88 -22.70 -44.71
CA SER A 678 27.20 -24.01 -44.15
C SER A 678 25.99 -24.90 -43.91
N TYR A 679 24.81 -24.32 -43.68
CA TYR A 679 23.56 -25.08 -43.53
C TYR A 679 23.10 -25.65 -44.88
N TYR A 680 23.09 -24.84 -45.93
CA TYR A 680 22.69 -25.27 -47.26
C TYR A 680 23.66 -26.32 -47.83
N GLU A 681 24.97 -26.16 -47.62
CA GLU A 681 25.96 -27.16 -48.02
C GLU A 681 25.78 -28.50 -47.29
N LYS A 682 25.55 -28.46 -45.97
CA LYS A 682 25.39 -29.69 -45.17
C LYS A 682 24.12 -30.43 -45.52
N THR A 683 23.01 -29.72 -45.67
CA THR A 683 21.73 -30.33 -46.04
C THR A 683 21.79 -30.94 -47.44
N ALA A 684 22.45 -30.29 -48.41
CA ALA A 684 22.71 -30.86 -49.73
C ALA A 684 23.56 -32.14 -49.67
N LYS A 685 24.66 -32.14 -48.88
CA LYS A 685 25.51 -33.32 -48.67
C LYS A 685 24.75 -34.48 -48.01
N ILE A 686 23.88 -34.19 -47.04
CA ILE A 686 23.04 -35.20 -46.38
C ILE A 686 22.04 -35.81 -47.37
N ARG A 687 21.35 -34.99 -48.17
CA ARG A 687 20.42 -35.49 -49.21
C ARG A 687 21.12 -36.39 -50.23
N ALA A 688 22.33 -36.02 -50.65
CA ALA A 688 23.11 -36.83 -51.58
C ALA A 688 23.59 -38.16 -50.94
N LYS A 689 24.08 -38.10 -49.70
CA LYS A 689 24.61 -39.27 -48.98
C LYS A 689 23.54 -40.32 -48.63
N TYR A 690 22.33 -39.85 -48.30
CA TYR A 690 21.21 -40.69 -47.89
C TYR A 690 20.10 -40.72 -48.96
N SER A 691 20.44 -40.60 -50.23
CA SER A 691 19.47 -40.61 -51.34
C SER A 691 18.64 -41.90 -51.43
N HIS A 692 19.19 -43.02 -50.94
CA HIS A 692 18.53 -44.31 -50.83
C HIS A 692 17.51 -44.40 -49.68
N ASN A 693 17.60 -43.50 -48.69
CA ASN A 693 16.63 -43.40 -47.60
C ASN A 693 16.26 -41.92 -47.32
N PRO A 694 15.27 -41.38 -48.05
CA PRO A 694 14.82 -39.99 -47.89
C PRO A 694 14.30 -39.66 -46.49
N GLU A 695 13.71 -40.63 -45.78
CA GLU A 695 13.18 -40.44 -44.41
C GLU A 695 14.33 -40.26 -43.40
N LEU A 696 15.39 -41.06 -43.51
CA LEU A 696 16.60 -40.90 -42.70
C LEU A 696 17.29 -39.55 -43.01
N ALA A 697 17.38 -39.17 -44.29
CA ALA A 697 17.88 -37.87 -44.71
C ALA A 697 17.07 -36.72 -44.08
N PHE A 698 15.74 -36.82 -44.12
CA PHE A 698 14.82 -35.83 -43.53
C PHE A 698 15.04 -35.69 -42.02
N ARG A 699 15.14 -36.79 -41.28
CA ARG A 699 15.36 -36.76 -39.82
C ARG A 699 16.71 -36.17 -39.44
N ILE A 700 17.76 -36.45 -40.21
CA ILE A 700 19.06 -35.82 -40.00
C ILE A 700 18.98 -34.31 -40.26
N ILE A 701 18.33 -33.89 -41.36
CA ILE A 701 18.15 -32.47 -41.68
C ILE A 701 17.38 -31.72 -40.59
N LYS A 702 16.33 -32.34 -40.02
CA LYS A 702 15.55 -31.76 -38.92
C LYS A 702 16.41 -31.39 -37.70
N VAL A 703 17.45 -32.18 -37.39
CA VAL A 703 18.42 -31.83 -36.32
C VAL A 703 19.16 -30.53 -36.67
N TYR A 704 19.59 -30.36 -37.92
CA TYR A 704 20.26 -29.14 -38.37
C TYR A 704 19.32 -27.93 -38.44
N ASP A 705 18.04 -28.13 -38.77
CA ASP A 705 17.02 -27.08 -38.72
C ASP A 705 16.89 -26.50 -37.31
N LEU A 706 16.82 -27.38 -36.30
CA LEU A 706 16.77 -26.97 -34.90
C LEU A 706 18.02 -26.18 -34.50
N TYR A 707 19.21 -26.64 -34.88
CA TYR A 707 20.46 -25.92 -34.61
C TYR A 707 20.59 -24.59 -35.38
N LYS A 708 19.93 -24.43 -36.53
CA LYS A 708 19.94 -23.17 -37.30
C LYS A 708 19.28 -22.03 -36.52
N HIS A 709 18.25 -22.34 -35.74
CA HIS A 709 17.44 -21.36 -35.01
C HIS A 709 17.93 -21.02 -33.60
N ILE A 710 19.01 -21.65 -33.12
CA ILE A 710 19.59 -21.35 -31.81
C ILE A 710 20.43 -20.05 -31.88
N PRO A 711 20.23 -19.08 -30.95
CA PRO A 711 21.06 -17.88 -30.87
C PRO A 711 22.54 -18.22 -30.68
N LYS A 712 23.40 -17.68 -31.56
CA LYS A 712 24.85 -17.97 -31.60
C LYS A 712 25.70 -16.97 -30.79
N GLU A 713 25.10 -16.32 -29.80
CA GLU A 713 25.79 -15.34 -28.96
C GLU A 713 26.96 -15.94 -28.17
N THR A 714 27.98 -15.13 -27.92
CA THR A 714 29.19 -15.46 -27.16
C THR A 714 28.88 -15.70 -25.68
N LYS A 715 28.42 -16.90 -25.33
CA LYS A 715 28.75 -17.49 -24.03
C LYS A 715 30.06 -18.24 -24.21
N GLU A 716 31.08 -17.88 -23.43
CA GLU A 716 32.37 -18.57 -23.44
C GLU A 716 32.16 -20.08 -23.32
N ALA A 717 32.99 -20.86 -24.03
CA ALA A 717 32.94 -22.31 -23.95
C ALA A 717 32.99 -22.73 -22.47
N PRO A 718 32.19 -23.73 -22.03
CA PRO A 718 32.25 -24.19 -20.65
C PRO A 718 33.71 -24.51 -20.32
N PRO A 719 34.25 -24.00 -19.19
CA PRO A 719 35.66 -24.15 -18.88
C PRO A 719 35.99 -25.64 -18.89
N ARG A 720 37.04 -26.01 -19.64
CA ARG A 720 37.56 -27.39 -19.61
C ARG A 720 37.92 -27.69 -18.16
N ARG A 721 37.19 -28.63 -17.55
CA ARG A 721 37.57 -29.17 -16.24
C ARG A 721 38.99 -29.73 -16.38
N LYS A 722 39.95 -29.15 -15.68
CA LYS A 722 41.27 -29.75 -15.53
C LYS A 722 41.08 -30.99 -14.66
N LEU A 723 41.49 -32.15 -15.17
CA LEU A 723 41.61 -33.36 -14.37
C LEU A 723 42.71 -33.13 -13.32
N THR A 724 42.53 -33.66 -12.12
CA THR A 724 43.65 -33.78 -11.17
C THR A 724 44.66 -34.79 -11.72
N GLU A 725 45.88 -34.78 -11.19
CA GLU A 725 46.94 -35.72 -11.60
C GLU A 725 46.48 -37.18 -11.43
N ASP A 726 45.85 -37.48 -10.29
CA ASP A 726 45.23 -38.79 -10.03
C ASP A 726 44.13 -39.16 -11.04
N GLU A 727 43.26 -38.20 -11.43
CA GLU A 727 42.20 -38.43 -12.43
C GLU A 727 42.77 -38.61 -13.84
N ALA A 728 43.95 -38.03 -14.12
CA ALA A 728 44.64 -38.20 -15.38
C ALA A 728 45.40 -39.52 -15.45
N GLU A 729 45.98 -39.99 -14.33
CA GLU A 729 46.60 -41.31 -14.19
C GLU A 729 45.58 -42.44 -14.31
N ASP A 730 44.42 -42.34 -13.65
CA ASP A 730 43.33 -43.35 -13.79
C ASP A 730 42.87 -43.50 -15.25
N VAL A 731 42.76 -42.37 -15.98
CA VAL A 731 42.40 -42.36 -17.40
C VAL A 731 43.55 -42.89 -18.27
N LEU A 732 44.80 -42.60 -17.90
CA LEU A 732 45.99 -43.10 -18.59
C LEU A 732 46.12 -44.63 -18.44
N ASP A 733 45.87 -45.16 -17.25
CA ASP A 733 45.90 -46.61 -16.96
C ASP A 733 44.76 -47.35 -17.67
N GLU A 734 43.59 -46.74 -17.78
CA GLU A 734 42.48 -47.27 -18.57
C GLU A 734 42.79 -47.27 -20.09
N LEU A 735 43.52 -46.27 -20.58
CA LEU A 735 43.95 -46.17 -21.98
C LEU A 735 45.11 -47.11 -22.32
N LEU A 736 46.01 -47.38 -21.37
CA LEU A 736 47.16 -48.26 -21.54
C LEU A 736 46.82 -49.75 -21.30
N GLY A 737 45.57 -50.06 -20.97
CA GLY A 737 45.07 -51.44 -20.91
C GLY A 737 45.67 -52.27 -19.77
N ASN A 738 46.22 -51.65 -18.73
CA ASN A 738 46.75 -52.33 -17.56
C ASN A 738 45.77 -52.19 -16.39
N LYS A 739 44.65 -52.91 -16.46
CA LYS A 739 43.93 -53.31 -15.24
C LYS A 739 44.43 -54.69 -14.83
N LEU A 740 45.15 -54.73 -13.70
CA LEU A 740 45.00 -55.84 -12.75
C LEU A 740 43.75 -55.59 -11.90
#